data_AF-A0A836UPG0-F1
#
_entry.id   AF-A0A836UPG0-F1
#
_cell.length_a   1.000
_cell.length_b   1.000
_cell.length_c   1.000
_cell.angle_alpha   90.00
_cell.angle_beta   90.00
_cell.angle_gamma   90.00
#
_symmetry.space_group_name_H-M   'P 1'
#
loop_
_entity.id
_entity.type
_entity.pdbx_description
1 polymer ?
#
loop_
_entity_poly.entity_id
_entity_poly.type
_entity_poly.pdbx_seq_one_letter_code
_entity_poly.pdbx_strand_id
1 'polypeptide(L)'
;MDPNHTHRRMGRGVKVMLGSIFIGLTGVTSHQTRMNVISNNVANVNTTAFKGGRANFSDVLSQTLSEGGPARGRIAATNPQQSGRGVGVSSIDIVQAQGSIQTTGIDTDLAIDGDGYFIVNDGNQQFFSRDGTFAFDTTGKLYDPSTGFAVQGNLANADGTFRSELGDLIIPVDRESKAEASTMIRISGNLDASGSGVGAPVWTGNTLFGQPARITSNPNPGFPLDLTAFNNAGLKISIEQGGQLTESTLNIPTKIYADRVELISELNSQISVNGTLKNNVLFKTNALGELVLRTVEGGQQISIKVDNADPAINIATQLGFAADAQQTGTRAASSDLLNDLANVGNDLTDGDIIRFAGVKPNGESFDGNFTFQTDTTDTVKDLFTAVENVYGGVQAGLDPDTGQIILTDAVSGDRVVGFDVNFSLLDSGIGSGIFGNDPPFEFNTNTQVFDEKGNAHSLTMNFSKSVVDNEWTWVATIDGLTPDSGNNGNVIFNEDGTLRTFESSDKAPITFTPGEGTPQLTIDIGADSTERLGGLTQFVAPSSVSVREQDGRSAGSLVSVSFEPNGNIIGLFSNGTSESLGRVGLASFGNVDGLKRQGDNMFIETESSGQAVIGAAETTVQGSIRSGAIEMSNVDLAQEFTNMIVTQRGFQANARSITTSDELLTEIVNLKR
;
A
#
# COMPACT_ATOMS: atom_id res chain seq x y z
N MET A 1 101.76 12.61 -61.61
CA MET A 1 101.56 11.85 -60.36
C MET A 1 101.46 12.91 -59.27
N ASP A 2 100.32 13.25 -58.69
CA ASP A 2 99.06 12.54 -58.50
C ASP A 2 97.92 13.58 -58.33
N PRO A 3 96.78 13.49 -59.04
CA PRO A 3 95.71 14.51 -59.00
C PRO A 3 94.51 14.01 -58.20
N ASN A 4 94.32 14.41 -56.93
CA ASN A 4 93.02 14.19 -56.25
C ASN A 4 92.81 14.99 -54.96
N HIS A 5 92.90 16.32 -54.99
CA HIS A 5 92.56 17.12 -53.81
C HIS A 5 91.89 18.46 -54.13
N THR A 6 90.74 18.44 -54.78
CA THR A 6 89.75 19.55 -54.74
C THR A 6 88.45 19.05 -55.37
N HIS A 7 87.54 18.43 -54.60
CA HIS A 7 86.09 18.33 -54.88
C HIS A 7 85.42 17.40 -53.85
N ARG A 8 85.34 17.81 -52.58
CA ARG A 8 84.55 17.04 -51.58
C ARG A 8 83.99 17.87 -50.41
N ARG A 9 83.66 19.15 -50.63
CA ARG A 9 82.98 19.99 -49.61
C ARG A 9 81.58 20.50 -49.99
N MET A 10 81.17 20.44 -51.26
CA MET A 10 79.89 21.02 -51.70
C MET A 10 78.65 20.10 -51.57
N GLY A 11 78.81 18.77 -51.53
CA GLY A 11 77.66 17.85 -51.37
C GLY A 11 77.07 17.78 -49.96
N ARG A 12 77.71 18.42 -48.97
CA ARG A 12 77.32 18.33 -47.55
C ARG A 12 76.39 19.46 -47.11
N GLY A 13 76.51 20.68 -47.67
CA GLY A 13 75.64 21.82 -47.34
C GLY A 13 74.19 21.63 -47.80
N VAL A 14 74.00 21.26 -49.06
CA VAL A 14 72.66 20.99 -49.64
C VAL A 14 71.97 19.80 -48.95
N LYS A 15 72.73 18.75 -48.60
CA LYS A 15 72.20 17.56 -47.93
C LYS A 15 71.85 17.79 -46.45
N VAL A 16 72.49 18.77 -45.79
CA VAL A 16 72.18 19.18 -44.41
C VAL A 16 70.96 20.11 -44.37
N MET A 17 70.79 21.02 -45.34
CA MET A 17 69.64 21.94 -45.40
C MET A 17 68.35 21.30 -45.93
N LEU A 18 68.44 20.25 -46.78
CA LEU A 18 67.29 19.38 -47.06
C LEU A 18 66.74 18.70 -45.80
N GLY A 19 67.60 18.46 -44.80
CA GLY A 19 67.21 17.90 -43.51
C GLY A 19 66.40 18.88 -42.65
N SER A 20 66.75 20.17 -42.63
CA SER A 20 66.01 21.18 -41.85
C SER A 20 64.62 21.46 -42.42
N ILE A 21 64.49 21.50 -43.75
CA ILE A 21 63.19 21.64 -44.43
C ILE A 21 62.30 20.42 -44.14
N PHE A 22 62.87 19.20 -44.18
CA PHE A 22 62.13 17.98 -43.87
C PHE A 22 61.65 17.94 -42.41
N ILE A 23 62.51 18.30 -41.45
CA ILE A 23 62.15 18.42 -40.03
C ILE A 23 61.02 19.44 -39.84
N GLY A 24 61.15 20.62 -40.45
CA GLY A 24 60.10 21.65 -40.43
C GLY A 24 58.78 21.16 -41.00
N LEU A 25 58.82 20.45 -42.14
CA LEU A 25 57.63 19.87 -42.77
C LEU A 25 56.94 18.84 -41.87
N THR A 26 57.70 17.94 -41.24
CA THR A 26 57.14 16.94 -40.32
C THR A 26 56.49 17.57 -39.07
N GLY A 27 57.02 18.72 -38.61
CA GLY A 27 56.42 19.51 -37.55
C GLY A 27 55.14 20.22 -37.99
N VAL A 28 55.09 20.76 -39.22
CA VAL A 28 53.90 21.37 -39.81
C VAL A 28 52.76 20.35 -39.92
N THR A 29 53.04 19.16 -40.46
CA THR A 29 52.02 18.11 -40.61
C THR A 29 51.54 17.57 -39.26
N SER A 30 52.45 17.36 -38.30
CA SER A 30 52.09 16.92 -36.95
C SER A 30 51.21 17.93 -36.21
N HIS A 31 51.53 19.23 -36.29
CA HIS A 31 50.66 20.27 -35.73
C HIS A 31 49.33 20.38 -36.46
N GLN A 32 49.26 20.15 -37.78
CA GLN A 32 47.99 20.11 -38.49
C GLN A 32 47.11 18.97 -37.98
N THR A 33 47.65 17.77 -37.77
CA THR A 33 46.89 16.67 -37.17
C THR A 33 46.43 17.00 -35.76
N ARG A 34 47.30 17.61 -34.94
CA ARG A 34 46.90 18.09 -33.60
C ARG A 34 45.75 19.09 -33.68
N MET A 35 45.84 20.04 -34.60
CA MET A 35 44.81 21.06 -34.82
C MET A 35 43.48 20.42 -35.23
N ASN A 36 43.50 19.41 -36.09
CA ASN A 36 42.30 18.69 -36.51
C ASN A 36 41.63 17.98 -35.31
N VAL A 37 42.41 17.34 -34.44
CA VAL A 37 41.91 16.70 -33.22
C VAL A 37 41.30 17.73 -32.26
N ILE A 38 42.00 18.83 -31.98
CA ILE A 38 41.50 19.92 -31.12
C ILE A 38 40.21 20.52 -31.71
N SER A 39 40.16 20.74 -33.02
CA SER A 39 38.99 21.31 -33.69
C SER A 39 37.79 20.37 -33.61
N ASN A 40 38.02 19.05 -33.72
CA ASN A 40 36.99 18.03 -33.55
C ASN A 40 36.47 18.01 -32.10
N ASN A 41 37.36 18.08 -31.11
CA ASN A 41 36.98 18.16 -29.70
C ASN A 41 36.11 19.39 -29.43
N VAL A 42 36.53 20.58 -29.89
CA VAL A 42 35.77 21.83 -29.72
C VAL A 42 34.40 21.76 -30.42
N ALA A 43 34.32 21.15 -31.60
CA ALA A 43 33.06 21.00 -32.32
C ALA A 43 32.05 20.09 -31.60
N ASN A 44 32.53 19.10 -30.86
CA ASN A 44 31.70 18.10 -30.17
C ASN A 44 31.56 18.34 -28.66
N VAL A 45 31.91 19.53 -28.16
CA VAL A 45 31.88 19.81 -26.72
C VAL A 45 30.47 19.79 -26.12
N ASN A 46 29.44 20.07 -26.93
CA ASN A 46 28.04 20.00 -26.52
C ASN A 46 27.39 18.66 -26.87
N THR A 47 28.11 17.76 -27.53
CA THR A 47 27.60 16.44 -27.88
C THR A 47 27.58 15.57 -26.62
N THR A 48 26.47 14.90 -26.37
CA THR A 48 26.30 13.94 -25.27
C THR A 48 27.34 12.83 -25.37
N ALA A 49 27.90 12.45 -24.23
CA ALA A 49 28.86 11.36 -24.05
C ALA A 49 30.07 11.38 -25.00
N PHE A 50 30.42 12.53 -25.59
CA PHE A 50 31.55 12.61 -26.51
C PHE A 50 32.88 12.54 -25.74
N LYS A 51 33.72 11.59 -26.15
CA LYS A 51 35.07 11.39 -25.60
C LYS A 51 36.11 12.08 -26.48
N GLY A 52 36.81 13.05 -25.89
CA GLY A 52 37.84 13.85 -26.56
C GLY A 52 39.01 13.02 -27.07
N GLY A 53 39.55 13.38 -28.24
CA GLY A 53 40.76 12.78 -28.79
C GLY A 53 42.04 13.50 -28.34
N ARG A 54 43.14 12.78 -28.19
CA ARG A 54 44.48 13.35 -27.93
C ARG A 54 45.50 12.80 -28.92
N ALA A 55 46.17 13.69 -29.65
CA ALA A 55 47.27 13.33 -30.53
C ALA A 55 48.60 13.29 -29.76
N ASN A 56 49.26 12.13 -29.76
CA ASN A 56 50.60 11.95 -29.24
C ASN A 56 51.63 11.94 -30.37
N PHE A 57 52.85 12.39 -30.07
CA PHE A 57 53.92 12.52 -31.04
C PHE A 57 55.17 11.76 -30.57
N SER A 58 55.91 11.20 -31.52
CA SER A 58 57.21 10.57 -31.30
C SER A 58 58.23 11.12 -32.28
N ASP A 59 59.52 11.05 -31.93
CA ASP A 59 60.57 11.28 -32.90
C ASP A 59 60.57 10.16 -33.96
N VAL A 60 60.81 10.52 -35.23
CA VAL A 60 60.70 9.56 -36.35
C VAL A 60 61.96 8.70 -36.48
N LEU A 61 63.13 9.32 -36.39
CA LEU A 61 64.42 8.64 -36.46
C LEU A 61 65.55 9.57 -36.00
N SER A 62 66.53 9.06 -35.27
CA SER A 62 67.79 9.75 -35.02
C SER A 62 68.88 9.24 -35.99
N GLN A 63 69.63 10.16 -36.60
CA GLN A 63 70.81 9.81 -37.39
C GLN A 63 72.06 9.96 -36.53
N THR A 64 72.76 8.86 -36.26
CA THR A 64 74.08 8.88 -35.64
C THR A 64 75.12 9.38 -36.64
N LEU A 65 75.68 10.56 -36.37
CA LEU A 65 76.73 11.22 -37.14
C LEU A 65 78.13 10.74 -36.73
N SER A 66 78.30 10.35 -35.47
CA SER A 66 79.49 9.67 -34.94
C SER A 66 79.08 8.80 -33.77
N GLU A 67 79.55 7.56 -33.72
CA GLU A 67 79.45 6.74 -32.52
C GLU A 67 80.40 7.30 -31.45
N GLY A 68 80.03 7.13 -30.18
CA GLY A 68 80.86 7.52 -29.06
C GLY A 68 82.07 6.60 -28.96
N GLY A 69 83.27 7.17 -28.81
CA GLY A 69 84.52 6.41 -28.70
C GLY A 69 84.89 6.16 -27.23
N PRO A 70 85.43 4.97 -26.89
CA PRO A 70 85.95 4.72 -25.54
C PRO A 70 87.19 5.57 -25.26
N ALA A 71 87.42 5.88 -23.98
CA ALA A 71 88.61 6.60 -23.54
C ALA A 71 89.91 5.84 -23.91
N ARG A 72 90.93 6.55 -24.43
CA ARG A 72 92.24 5.97 -24.76
C ARG A 72 93.36 6.82 -24.15
N GLY A 73 94.07 6.27 -23.17
CA GLY A 73 95.21 6.93 -22.52
C GLY A 73 94.80 8.20 -21.75
N ARG A 74 95.38 9.35 -22.11
CA ARG A 74 95.10 10.66 -21.47
C ARG A 74 93.88 11.40 -22.05
N ILE A 75 93.09 10.75 -22.93
CA ILE A 75 91.93 11.35 -23.60
C ILE A 75 90.64 10.66 -23.13
N ALA A 76 89.65 11.46 -22.70
CA ALA A 76 88.35 10.99 -22.22
C ALA A 76 87.46 10.41 -23.34
N ALA A 77 86.44 9.65 -22.94
CA ALA A 77 85.44 9.11 -23.88
C ALA A 77 84.65 10.25 -24.56
N THR A 78 84.24 10.01 -25.80
CA THR A 78 83.42 10.97 -26.56
C THR A 78 81.97 10.49 -26.63
N ASN A 79 81.02 11.44 -26.55
CA ASN A 79 79.59 11.13 -26.67
C ASN A 79 79.22 10.83 -28.12
N PRO A 80 78.24 9.94 -28.37
CA PRO A 80 77.66 9.78 -29.69
C PRO A 80 77.00 11.08 -30.13
N GLN A 81 77.25 11.49 -31.36
CA GLN A 81 76.60 12.65 -31.96
C GLN A 81 75.41 12.16 -32.77
N GLN A 82 74.21 12.50 -32.34
CA GLN A 82 72.97 12.13 -33.02
C GLN A 82 72.17 13.38 -33.39
N SER A 83 71.55 13.36 -34.56
CA SER A 83 70.65 14.41 -35.05
C SER A 83 69.26 13.81 -35.28
N GLY A 84 68.23 14.41 -34.69
CA GLY A 84 66.84 14.02 -34.94
C GLY A 84 66.41 14.33 -36.38
N ARG A 85 65.49 13.51 -36.93
CA ARG A 85 64.93 13.66 -38.29
C ARG A 85 63.48 14.15 -38.29
N GLY A 86 63.03 14.73 -37.19
CA GLY A 86 61.70 15.35 -37.07
C GLY A 86 60.77 14.56 -36.18
N VAL A 87 59.48 14.84 -36.32
CA VAL A 87 58.41 14.36 -35.44
C VAL A 87 57.28 13.73 -36.25
N GLY A 88 56.71 12.64 -35.76
CA GLY A 88 55.56 11.97 -36.36
C GLY A 88 54.43 11.83 -35.34
N VAL A 89 53.22 11.59 -35.84
CA VAL A 89 52.07 11.20 -35.00
C VAL A 89 52.27 9.76 -34.56
N SER A 90 52.36 9.52 -33.26
CA SER A 90 52.51 8.18 -32.68
C SER A 90 51.15 7.50 -32.58
N SER A 91 50.17 8.19 -32.02
CA SER A 91 48.80 7.70 -31.83
C SER A 91 47.83 8.87 -31.69
N ILE A 92 46.54 8.59 -31.92
CA ILE A 92 45.44 9.45 -31.51
C ILE A 92 44.60 8.62 -30.57
N ASP A 93 44.71 8.89 -29.28
CA ASP A 93 44.01 8.15 -28.24
C ASP A 93 42.68 8.83 -27.93
N ILE A 94 41.69 8.07 -27.50
CA ILE A 94 40.42 8.60 -26.99
C ILE A 94 40.54 8.69 -25.47
N VAL A 95 40.27 9.86 -24.91
CA VAL A 95 40.27 10.06 -23.46
C VAL A 95 38.96 9.50 -22.92
N GLN A 96 38.99 8.33 -22.30
CA GLN A 96 37.79 7.63 -21.80
C GLN A 96 37.28 8.13 -20.43
N ALA A 97 37.92 9.16 -19.86
CA ALA A 97 37.50 9.77 -18.60
C ALA A 97 36.02 10.21 -18.67
N GLN A 98 35.33 10.13 -17.52
CA GLN A 98 33.93 10.50 -17.40
C GLN A 98 33.74 12.02 -17.58
N GLY A 99 32.70 12.41 -18.32
CA GLY A 99 32.25 13.80 -18.40
C GLY A 99 31.38 14.22 -17.20
N SER A 100 30.94 15.46 -17.17
CA SER A 100 29.98 15.90 -16.16
C SER A 100 28.60 15.29 -16.42
N ILE A 101 27.97 14.75 -15.38
CA ILE A 101 26.59 14.27 -15.46
C ILE A 101 25.63 15.46 -15.30
N GLN A 102 24.73 15.64 -16.26
CA GLN A 102 23.70 16.66 -16.25
C GLN A 102 22.31 16.04 -16.10
N THR A 103 21.52 16.53 -15.15
CA THR A 103 20.12 16.10 -14.98
C THR A 103 19.24 16.71 -16.07
N THR A 104 18.43 15.87 -16.72
CA THR A 104 17.46 16.25 -17.77
C THR A 104 16.02 16.21 -17.29
N GLY A 105 15.73 15.38 -16.28
CA GLY A 105 14.37 15.16 -15.75
C GLY A 105 13.50 14.22 -16.60
N ILE A 106 14.08 13.56 -17.61
CA ILE A 106 13.41 12.54 -18.41
C ILE A 106 13.92 11.16 -17.95
N ASP A 107 13.06 10.33 -17.38
CA ASP A 107 13.47 9.08 -16.73
C ASP A 107 14.21 8.09 -17.66
N THR A 108 13.93 8.14 -18.97
CA THR A 108 14.59 7.31 -19.99
C THR A 108 15.98 7.80 -20.37
N ASP A 109 16.37 9.01 -19.97
CA ASP A 109 17.75 9.47 -20.07
C ASP A 109 18.58 8.84 -18.95
N LEU A 110 19.54 8.01 -19.33
CA LEU A 110 20.39 7.25 -18.41
C LEU A 110 21.84 7.70 -18.53
N ALA A 111 22.46 8.02 -17.40
CA ALA A 111 23.91 8.26 -17.32
C ALA A 111 24.58 7.13 -16.53
N ILE A 112 25.76 6.71 -16.95
CA ILE A 112 26.59 5.78 -16.16
C ILE A 112 27.49 6.60 -15.24
N ASP A 113 27.43 6.30 -13.95
CA ASP A 113 28.39 6.80 -12.97
C ASP A 113 29.51 5.79 -12.74
N GLY A 114 30.74 6.14 -13.12
CA GLY A 114 31.90 5.25 -13.09
C GLY A 114 32.15 4.48 -14.39
N ASP A 115 32.63 3.23 -14.25
CA ASP A 115 33.07 2.39 -15.36
C ASP A 115 31.93 1.54 -15.91
N GLY A 116 31.73 1.56 -17.23
CA GLY A 116 30.73 0.75 -17.93
C GLY A 116 30.36 1.37 -19.28
N TYR A 117 29.69 0.61 -20.14
CA TYR A 117 29.10 1.09 -21.39
C TYR A 117 27.72 0.47 -21.54
N PHE A 118 26.76 1.23 -22.05
CA PHE A 118 25.49 0.69 -22.51
C PHE A 118 25.74 -0.18 -23.74
N ILE A 119 24.97 -1.24 -23.85
CA ILE A 119 25.04 -2.17 -24.97
C ILE A 119 23.83 -1.91 -25.87
N VAL A 120 24.09 -1.58 -27.13
CA VAL A 120 23.05 -1.37 -28.15
C VAL A 120 23.28 -2.31 -29.33
N ASN A 121 22.22 -2.72 -30.02
CA ASN A 121 22.28 -3.69 -31.10
C ASN A 121 21.53 -3.18 -32.34
N ASP A 122 22.15 -3.33 -33.52
CA ASP A 122 21.53 -3.01 -34.82
C ASP A 122 20.75 -4.19 -35.42
N GLY A 123 20.73 -5.34 -34.72
CA GLY A 123 20.12 -6.60 -35.14
C GLY A 123 21.13 -7.64 -35.64
N ASN A 124 22.36 -7.22 -35.97
CA ASN A 124 23.45 -8.10 -36.42
C ASN A 124 24.68 -8.00 -35.51
N GLN A 125 25.01 -6.80 -35.05
CA GLN A 125 26.22 -6.49 -34.31
C GLN A 125 25.91 -5.64 -33.07
N GLN A 126 26.59 -5.96 -31.98
CA GLN A 126 26.56 -5.18 -30.75
C GLN A 126 27.54 -4.02 -30.81
N PHE A 127 27.08 -2.86 -30.36
CA PHE A 127 27.85 -1.65 -30.17
C PHE A 127 27.78 -1.22 -28.70
N PHE A 128 28.78 -0.47 -28.29
CA PHE A 128 28.92 0.01 -26.92
C PHE A 128 28.89 1.53 -26.93
N SER A 129 28.05 2.14 -26.10
CA SER A 129 27.93 3.60 -26.02
C SER A 129 27.96 4.07 -24.58
N ARG A 130 28.44 5.30 -24.38
CA ARG A 130 28.24 6.05 -23.13
C ARG A 130 27.04 6.98 -23.22
N ASP A 131 26.52 7.18 -24.42
CA ASP A 131 25.31 7.96 -24.62
C ASP A 131 24.10 7.16 -24.17
N GLY A 132 23.27 7.77 -23.35
CA GLY A 132 22.08 7.14 -22.79
C GLY A 132 20.82 7.98 -22.97
N THR A 133 20.78 8.79 -24.03
CA THR A 133 19.54 9.41 -24.50
C THR A 133 18.63 8.35 -25.11
N PHE A 134 17.93 7.57 -24.28
CA PHE A 134 17.05 6.50 -24.75
C PHE A 134 15.59 6.94 -24.77
N ALA A 135 14.80 6.28 -25.61
CA ALA A 135 13.36 6.42 -25.66
C ALA A 135 12.68 5.06 -25.86
N PHE A 136 11.40 4.98 -25.52
CA PHE A 136 10.57 3.81 -25.86
C PHE A 136 9.91 4.02 -27.22
N ASP A 137 9.94 2.99 -28.07
CA ASP A 137 9.18 2.97 -29.32
C ASP A 137 7.71 2.59 -29.09
N THR A 138 6.91 2.56 -30.17
CA THR A 138 5.48 2.18 -30.09
C THR A 138 5.23 0.75 -29.64
N THR A 139 6.24 -0.12 -29.71
CA THR A 139 6.18 -1.51 -29.23
C THR A 139 6.68 -1.65 -27.79
N GLY A 140 7.14 -0.54 -27.18
CA GLY A 140 7.74 -0.53 -25.85
C GLY A 140 9.21 -0.96 -25.82
N LYS A 141 9.89 -1.03 -26.97
CA LYS A 141 11.32 -1.31 -27.04
C LYS A 141 12.11 -0.07 -26.65
N LEU A 142 13.06 -0.22 -25.73
CA LEU A 142 14.01 0.82 -25.39
C LEU A 142 15.07 0.91 -26.48
N TYR A 143 15.20 2.08 -27.11
CA TYR A 143 16.10 2.31 -28.22
C TYR A 143 16.77 3.69 -28.13
N ASP A 144 17.90 3.84 -28.82
CA ASP A 144 18.54 5.13 -29.02
C ASP A 144 17.87 5.86 -30.21
N PRO A 145 17.23 7.03 -30.01
CA PRO A 145 16.57 7.78 -31.08
C PRO A 145 17.49 8.28 -32.19
N SER A 146 18.79 8.42 -31.92
CA SER A 146 19.76 8.93 -32.90
C SER A 146 20.16 7.88 -33.94
N THR A 147 20.32 6.63 -33.51
CA THR A 147 20.80 5.50 -34.33
C THR A 147 19.68 4.52 -34.70
N GLY A 148 18.61 4.45 -33.90
CA GLY A 148 17.56 3.44 -34.02
C GLY A 148 17.92 2.09 -33.37
N PHE A 149 19.05 2.00 -32.67
CA PHE A 149 19.54 0.72 -32.13
C PHE A 149 18.88 0.36 -30.81
N ALA A 150 18.63 -0.94 -30.61
CA ALA A 150 17.92 -1.46 -29.44
C ALA A 150 18.86 -1.60 -28.24
N VAL A 151 18.46 -1.07 -27.09
CA VAL A 151 19.21 -1.27 -25.84
C VAL A 151 19.08 -2.70 -25.37
N GLN A 152 20.20 -3.31 -25.01
CA GLN A 152 20.27 -4.69 -24.56
C GLN A 152 20.23 -4.80 -23.04
N GLY A 153 19.65 -5.88 -22.55
CA GLY A 153 19.56 -6.18 -21.13
C GLY A 153 18.94 -7.55 -20.87
N ASN A 154 18.54 -7.77 -19.62
CA ASN A 154 17.88 -9.00 -19.21
C ASN A 154 16.42 -8.68 -18.88
N LEU A 155 15.47 -9.31 -19.57
CA LEU A 155 14.05 -9.18 -19.21
C LEU A 155 13.73 -9.97 -17.94
N ALA A 156 12.75 -9.50 -17.18
CA ALA A 156 12.23 -10.23 -16.04
C ALA A 156 11.24 -11.31 -16.49
N ASN A 157 11.27 -12.46 -15.80
CA ASN A 157 10.27 -13.50 -15.89
C ASN A 157 9.03 -13.12 -15.05
N ALA A 158 7.96 -13.91 -15.15
CA ALA A 158 6.72 -13.67 -14.40
C ALA A 158 6.89 -13.78 -12.87
N ASP A 159 7.97 -14.41 -12.40
CA ASP A 159 8.33 -14.53 -10.98
C ASP A 159 9.25 -13.38 -10.50
N GLY A 160 9.52 -12.38 -11.35
CA GLY A 160 10.43 -11.28 -11.05
C GLY A 160 11.92 -11.60 -11.17
N THR A 161 12.29 -12.83 -11.52
CA THR A 161 13.70 -13.20 -11.74
C THR A 161 14.19 -12.74 -13.12
N PHE A 162 15.43 -12.29 -13.22
CA PHE A 162 16.00 -11.89 -14.50
C PHE A 162 16.45 -13.10 -15.31
N ARG A 163 16.15 -13.09 -16.61
CA ARG A 163 16.70 -14.06 -17.56
C ARG A 163 18.23 -13.94 -17.61
N SER A 164 18.92 -15.06 -17.77
CA SER A 164 20.38 -15.07 -17.96
C SER A 164 20.81 -14.58 -19.34
N GLU A 165 19.94 -14.72 -20.33
CA GLU A 165 20.18 -14.31 -21.71
C GLU A 165 20.10 -12.79 -21.85
N LEU A 166 21.06 -12.21 -22.58
CA LEU A 166 21.05 -10.82 -22.98
C LEU A 166 20.23 -10.67 -24.28
N GLY A 167 19.29 -9.74 -24.32
CA GLY A 167 18.51 -9.42 -25.51
C GLY A 167 17.91 -8.02 -25.46
N ASP A 168 17.12 -7.68 -26.49
CA ASP A 168 16.43 -6.40 -26.59
C ASP A 168 15.50 -6.16 -25.38
N LEU A 169 15.60 -4.97 -24.78
CA LEU A 169 14.68 -4.55 -23.72
C LEU A 169 13.37 -4.07 -24.32
N ILE A 170 12.37 -4.96 -24.30
CA ILE A 170 11.01 -4.66 -24.77
C ILE A 170 10.07 -4.71 -23.57
N ILE A 171 9.52 -3.56 -23.21
CA ILE A 171 8.57 -3.36 -22.12
C ILE A 171 7.25 -2.91 -22.75
N PRO A 172 6.31 -3.83 -23.02
CA PRO A 172 5.06 -3.48 -23.67
C PRO A 172 4.27 -2.45 -22.87
N VAL A 173 3.78 -1.40 -23.55
CA VAL A 173 2.97 -0.34 -22.92
C VAL A 173 1.58 -0.82 -22.49
N ASP A 174 1.12 -1.92 -23.06
CA ASP A 174 -0.12 -2.64 -22.73
C ASP A 174 0.11 -3.78 -21.72
N ARG A 175 1.28 -3.82 -21.07
CA ARG A 175 1.56 -4.84 -20.06
C ARG A 175 0.58 -4.67 -18.89
N GLU A 176 -0.06 -5.79 -18.55
CA GLU A 176 -0.90 -5.91 -17.37
C GLU A 176 -0.19 -6.75 -16.29
N SER A 177 -0.22 -6.24 -15.06
CA SER A 177 0.03 -7.03 -13.85
C SER A 177 -1.18 -7.93 -13.64
N LYS A 178 -0.93 -9.23 -13.45
CA LYS A 178 -2.00 -10.21 -13.29
C LYS A 178 -2.70 -9.99 -11.95
N ALA A 179 -4.00 -10.28 -11.93
CA ALA A 179 -4.71 -10.42 -10.68
C ALA A 179 -4.13 -11.59 -9.88
N GLU A 180 -4.08 -11.43 -8.57
CA GLU A 180 -3.73 -12.49 -7.63
C GLU A 180 -4.84 -12.57 -6.59
N ALA A 181 -5.35 -13.79 -6.39
CA ALA A 181 -6.36 -14.04 -5.38
C ALA A 181 -5.79 -13.80 -3.98
N SER A 182 -6.59 -13.25 -3.07
CA SER A 182 -6.21 -13.12 -1.67
C SER A 182 -6.05 -14.52 -1.06
N THR A 183 -4.86 -14.85 -0.56
CA THR A 183 -4.62 -16.09 0.19
C THR A 183 -4.28 -15.82 1.65
N MET A 184 -3.87 -14.59 1.98
CA MET A 184 -3.49 -14.21 3.33
C MET A 184 -4.03 -12.82 3.70
N ILE A 185 -4.58 -12.70 4.91
CA ILE A 185 -4.92 -11.43 5.53
C ILE A 185 -4.37 -11.40 6.95
N ARG A 186 -3.64 -10.34 7.28
CA ARG A 186 -3.17 -10.07 8.64
C ARG A 186 -3.83 -8.81 9.17
N ILE A 187 -4.51 -8.94 10.30
CA ILE A 187 -5.17 -7.82 10.99
C ILE A 187 -4.32 -7.33 12.16
N SER A 188 -4.43 -6.05 12.47
CA SER A 188 -3.78 -5.44 13.63
C SER A 188 -4.61 -4.28 14.16
N GLY A 189 -4.30 -3.84 15.37
CA GLY A 189 -4.97 -2.70 16.00
C GLY A 189 -5.39 -3.01 17.43
N ASN A 190 -6.29 -2.20 17.96
CA ASN A 190 -6.79 -2.33 19.31
C ASN A 190 -8.26 -2.76 19.31
N LEU A 191 -8.65 -3.63 20.24
CA LEU A 191 -10.03 -3.88 20.64
C LEU A 191 -10.23 -3.30 22.06
N ASP A 192 -11.24 -2.47 22.24
CA ASP A 192 -11.44 -1.71 23.47
C ASP A 192 -11.69 -2.59 24.71
N ALA A 193 -10.77 -2.53 25.67
CA ALA A 193 -10.89 -3.26 26.93
C ALA A 193 -12.04 -2.77 27.83
N SER A 194 -12.51 -1.53 27.66
CA SER A 194 -13.48 -0.89 28.56
C SER A 194 -14.95 -1.23 28.30
N GLY A 195 -15.27 -1.80 27.13
CA GLY A 195 -16.63 -2.30 26.83
C GLY A 195 -17.02 -3.49 27.71
N SER A 196 -18.31 -3.73 27.94
CA SER A 196 -18.79 -4.98 28.57
C SER A 196 -19.12 -6.00 27.48
N GLY A 197 -18.68 -7.26 27.64
CA GLY A 197 -19.19 -8.37 26.82
C GLY A 197 -20.37 -9.11 27.47
N VAL A 198 -20.77 -8.64 28.65
CA VAL A 198 -22.08 -8.92 29.24
C VAL A 198 -23.02 -7.85 28.69
N GLY A 199 -23.95 -8.23 27.80
CA GLY A 199 -25.21 -7.50 27.72
C GLY A 199 -25.80 -7.55 29.12
N ALA A 200 -26.08 -6.39 29.73
CA ALA A 200 -26.38 -6.32 31.17
C ALA A 200 -27.42 -7.40 31.56
N PRO A 201 -27.31 -8.01 32.76
CA PRO A 201 -28.33 -8.95 33.22
C PRO A 201 -29.71 -8.32 33.04
N VAL A 202 -30.53 -9.03 32.27
CA VAL A 202 -31.71 -8.46 31.63
C VAL A 202 -32.78 -8.15 32.69
N TRP A 203 -32.89 -9.00 33.72
CA TRP A 203 -33.49 -8.62 35.00
C TRP A 203 -32.50 -8.83 36.14
N THR A 204 -32.53 -7.97 37.14
CA THR A 204 -31.74 -8.09 38.37
C THR A 204 -32.68 -8.16 39.58
N GLY A 205 -32.13 -8.38 40.77
CA GLY A 205 -32.87 -8.25 42.03
C GLY A 205 -33.59 -6.90 42.18
N ASN A 206 -33.13 -5.86 41.50
CA ASN A 206 -33.70 -4.51 41.54
C ASN A 206 -34.67 -4.21 40.39
N THR A 207 -34.79 -5.10 39.40
CA THR A 207 -35.71 -4.89 38.28
C THR A 207 -37.15 -4.93 38.78
N LEU A 208 -37.92 -3.91 38.41
CA LEU A 208 -39.33 -3.82 38.73
C LEU A 208 -40.14 -4.60 37.69
N PHE A 209 -40.85 -5.63 38.14
CA PHE A 209 -41.76 -6.39 37.30
C PHE A 209 -43.09 -5.64 37.22
N GLY A 210 -43.41 -5.12 36.04
CA GLY A 210 -44.59 -4.31 35.80
C GLY A 210 -45.16 -4.53 34.40
N GLN A 211 -46.45 -4.27 34.25
CA GLN A 211 -47.06 -4.12 32.93
C GLN A 211 -46.76 -2.72 32.39
N PRO A 212 -46.52 -2.58 31.08
CA PRO A 212 -46.17 -1.30 30.49
C PRO A 212 -47.39 -0.38 30.43
N ALA A 213 -47.13 0.93 30.46
CA ALA A 213 -48.14 1.89 30.04
C ALA A 213 -48.37 1.71 28.53
N ARG A 214 -49.61 1.45 28.12
CA ARG A 214 -49.92 1.10 26.72
C ARG A 214 -51.08 1.94 26.19
N ILE A 215 -50.89 2.53 25.01
CA ILE A 215 -51.93 3.20 24.24
C ILE A 215 -52.18 2.36 23.00
N THR A 216 -53.41 1.87 22.87
CA THR A 216 -53.86 1.05 21.74
C THR A 216 -54.63 1.92 20.75
N SER A 217 -54.41 1.69 19.46
CA SER A 217 -55.16 2.36 18.41
C SER A 217 -56.62 1.89 18.39
N ASN A 218 -57.55 2.86 18.31
CA ASN A 218 -58.97 2.60 18.13
C ASN A 218 -59.65 3.83 17.45
N PRO A 219 -60.12 3.71 16.19
CA PRO A 219 -60.08 2.52 15.35
C PRO A 219 -58.67 2.19 14.88
N ASN A 220 -58.42 0.93 14.57
CA ASN A 220 -57.13 0.47 14.06
C ASN A 220 -56.86 1.02 12.64
N PRO A 221 -55.65 1.51 12.29
CA PRO A 221 -55.36 2.01 10.94
C PRO A 221 -55.59 0.95 9.87
N GLY A 222 -56.24 1.38 8.78
CA GLY A 222 -56.45 0.58 7.58
C GLY A 222 -55.24 0.63 6.65
N PHE A 223 -54.98 -0.48 5.96
CA PHE A 223 -53.88 -0.60 5.00
C PHE A 223 -54.42 -0.85 3.59
N PRO A 224 -53.79 -0.29 2.53
CA PRO A 224 -52.58 0.53 2.56
C PRO A 224 -52.82 1.89 3.21
N LEU A 225 -51.87 2.33 4.04
CA LEU A 225 -51.95 3.58 4.78
C LEU A 225 -51.14 4.66 4.05
N ASP A 226 -51.83 5.65 3.47
CA ASP A 226 -51.18 6.76 2.75
C ASP A 226 -50.96 7.96 3.67
N LEU A 227 -49.69 8.24 3.98
CA LEU A 227 -49.28 9.40 4.79
C LEU A 227 -48.57 10.49 3.96
N THR A 228 -48.58 10.40 2.62
CA THR A 228 -47.84 11.34 1.74
C THR A 228 -48.35 12.77 1.81
N ALA A 229 -49.60 12.98 2.23
CA ALA A 229 -50.20 14.30 2.41
C ALA A 229 -49.76 15.03 3.71
N PHE A 230 -49.05 14.35 4.62
CA PHE A 230 -48.73 14.87 5.96
C PHE A 230 -47.25 15.28 6.08
N ASN A 231 -46.83 16.28 5.29
CA ASN A 231 -45.44 16.78 5.31
C ASN A 231 -44.98 17.20 6.72
N ASN A 232 -43.79 16.77 7.14
CA ASN A 232 -43.24 16.99 8.50
C ASN A 232 -44.12 16.43 9.63
N ALA A 233 -44.86 15.35 9.38
CA ALA A 233 -45.63 14.68 10.41
C ALA A 233 -44.74 14.12 11.53
N GLY A 234 -45.16 14.34 12.78
CA GLY A 234 -44.54 13.69 13.92
C GLY A 234 -45.52 13.48 15.06
N LEU A 235 -45.24 12.48 15.90
CA LEU A 235 -45.93 12.25 17.17
C LEU A 235 -45.09 12.83 18.29
N LYS A 236 -45.70 13.67 19.12
CA LYS A 236 -45.11 14.04 20.40
C LYS A 236 -45.43 12.92 21.40
N ILE A 237 -44.39 12.23 21.86
CA ILE A 237 -44.51 11.19 22.88
C ILE A 237 -43.96 11.78 24.18
N SER A 238 -44.77 11.72 25.22
CA SER A 238 -44.42 12.18 26.56
C SER A 238 -44.44 10.99 27.51
N ILE A 239 -43.35 10.78 28.23
CA ILE A 239 -43.17 9.69 29.18
C ILE A 239 -42.98 10.34 30.55
N GLU A 240 -43.87 10.04 31.48
CA GLU A 240 -43.72 10.44 32.87
C GLU A 240 -43.28 9.23 33.68
N GLN A 241 -42.15 9.33 34.37
CA GLN A 241 -41.62 8.26 35.20
C GLN A 241 -41.18 8.83 36.55
N GLY A 242 -41.75 8.33 37.65
CA GLY A 242 -41.35 8.74 39.00
C GLY A 242 -41.51 10.24 39.27
N GLY A 243 -42.43 10.91 38.56
CA GLY A 243 -42.67 12.36 38.64
C GLY A 243 -41.76 13.21 37.75
N GLN A 244 -40.91 12.60 36.92
CA GLN A 244 -40.15 13.29 35.87
C GLN A 244 -40.81 13.10 34.51
N LEU A 245 -41.09 14.21 33.82
CA LEU A 245 -41.65 14.23 32.48
C LEU A 245 -40.55 14.38 31.43
N THR A 246 -40.52 13.46 30.47
CA THR A 246 -39.61 13.46 29.34
C THR A 246 -40.43 13.49 28.05
N GLU A 247 -40.14 14.42 27.14
CA GLU A 247 -40.88 14.58 25.89
C GLU A 247 -39.94 14.53 24.68
N SER A 248 -40.38 13.88 23.61
CA SER A 248 -39.67 13.88 22.34
C SER A 248 -40.63 13.70 21.17
N THR A 249 -40.23 14.21 20.01
CA THR A 249 -40.99 14.07 18.77
C THR A 249 -40.44 12.90 17.97
N LEU A 250 -41.31 11.93 17.69
CA LEU A 250 -41.06 10.87 16.73
C LEU A 250 -41.45 11.35 15.34
N ASN A 251 -40.48 11.45 14.43
CA ASN A 251 -40.76 11.78 13.04
C ASN A 251 -41.43 10.60 12.34
N ILE A 252 -42.45 10.86 11.52
CA ILE A 252 -43.15 9.84 10.75
C ILE A 252 -42.84 10.05 9.27
N PRO A 253 -42.10 9.13 8.62
CA PRO A 253 -41.82 9.22 7.20
C PRO A 253 -43.11 9.23 6.36
N THR A 254 -43.21 10.22 5.48
CA THR A 254 -44.37 10.46 4.63
C THR A 254 -44.32 9.57 3.39
N LYS A 255 -44.74 8.31 3.54
CA LYS A 255 -44.86 7.34 2.45
C LYS A 255 -46.17 6.56 2.57
N ILE A 256 -46.43 5.70 1.58
CA ILE A 256 -47.51 4.71 1.63
C ILE A 256 -46.95 3.47 2.31
N TYR A 257 -47.60 3.00 3.38
CA TYR A 257 -47.28 1.75 4.05
C TYR A 257 -48.20 0.64 3.52
N ALA A 258 -47.61 -0.45 3.04
CA ALA A 258 -48.35 -1.56 2.43
C ALA A 258 -49.11 -2.37 3.49
N ASP A 259 -48.49 -2.55 4.66
CA ASP A 259 -49.05 -3.30 5.77
C ASP A 259 -48.57 -2.76 7.13
N ARG A 260 -49.10 -3.36 8.20
CA ARG A 260 -48.80 -2.98 9.59
C ARG A 260 -47.38 -3.30 10.01
N VAL A 261 -46.82 -4.39 9.51
CA VAL A 261 -45.46 -4.82 9.88
C VAL A 261 -44.47 -3.80 9.35
N GLU A 262 -44.66 -3.32 8.12
CA GLU A 262 -43.89 -2.23 7.54
C GLU A 262 -44.00 -0.95 8.39
N LEU A 263 -45.22 -0.57 8.79
CA LEU A 263 -45.44 0.62 9.62
C LEU A 263 -44.74 0.50 10.99
N ILE A 264 -44.90 -0.62 11.70
CA ILE A 264 -44.27 -0.83 13.01
C ILE A 264 -42.76 -0.84 12.89
N SER A 265 -42.21 -1.51 11.87
CA SER A 265 -40.78 -1.56 11.60
C SER A 265 -40.21 -0.15 11.38
N GLU A 266 -40.88 0.66 10.57
CA GLU A 266 -40.47 2.06 10.33
C GLU A 266 -40.54 2.90 11.62
N LEU A 267 -41.66 2.83 12.36
CA LEU A 267 -41.81 3.61 13.60
C LEU A 267 -40.78 3.21 14.66
N ASN A 268 -40.49 1.92 14.81
CA ASN A 268 -39.46 1.44 15.73
C ASN A 268 -38.05 1.78 15.24
N SER A 269 -37.80 1.82 13.93
CA SER A 269 -36.55 2.32 13.36
C SER A 269 -36.32 3.79 13.73
N GLN A 270 -37.36 4.64 13.61
CA GLN A 270 -37.31 6.04 14.01
C GLN A 270 -37.12 6.22 15.54
N ILE A 271 -37.69 5.32 16.36
CA ILE A 271 -37.42 5.28 17.80
C ILE A 271 -35.96 4.92 18.09
N SER A 272 -35.39 3.95 17.37
CA SER A 272 -34.03 3.45 17.63
C SER A 272 -32.93 4.51 17.47
N VAL A 273 -33.17 5.52 16.64
CA VAL A 273 -32.27 6.66 16.40
C VAL A 273 -32.63 7.91 17.20
N ASN A 274 -33.76 7.91 17.92
CA ASN A 274 -34.20 9.04 18.75
C ASN A 274 -33.59 8.94 20.16
N GLY A 275 -32.64 9.81 20.49
CA GLY A 275 -31.89 9.74 21.75
C GLY A 275 -32.73 9.77 23.03
N THR A 276 -33.99 10.24 22.98
CA THR A 276 -34.89 10.30 24.13
C THR A 276 -35.87 9.12 24.18
N LEU A 277 -36.34 8.65 23.02
CA LEU A 277 -37.34 7.57 22.93
C LEU A 277 -36.72 6.18 22.85
N LYS A 278 -35.46 6.10 22.38
CA LYS A 278 -34.69 4.86 22.31
C LYS A 278 -34.70 4.18 23.69
N ASN A 279 -34.97 2.88 23.69
CA ASN A 279 -35.05 2.02 24.88
C ASN A 279 -36.13 2.39 25.91
N ASN A 280 -36.97 3.42 25.66
CA ASN A 280 -38.00 3.85 26.59
C ASN A 280 -39.42 3.50 26.12
N VAL A 281 -39.63 3.43 24.80
CA VAL A 281 -40.91 3.08 24.17
C VAL A 281 -40.73 2.21 22.94
N LEU A 282 -41.81 1.55 22.52
CA LEU A 282 -41.86 0.79 21.27
C LEU A 282 -43.29 0.66 20.75
N PHE A 283 -43.42 0.40 19.45
CA PHE A 283 -44.64 -0.06 18.83
C PHE A 283 -44.67 -1.59 18.70
N LYS A 284 -45.82 -2.19 19.03
CA LYS A 284 -46.09 -3.62 18.87
C LYS A 284 -47.51 -3.82 18.33
N THR A 285 -47.80 -5.06 17.96
CA THR A 285 -49.16 -5.54 17.70
C THR A 285 -49.64 -6.36 18.89
N ASN A 286 -50.88 -6.18 19.34
CA ASN A 286 -51.48 -7.07 20.34
C ASN A 286 -52.12 -8.32 19.70
N ALA A 287 -52.64 -9.23 20.52
CA ALA A 287 -53.31 -10.44 20.04
C ALA A 287 -54.53 -10.20 19.12
N LEU A 288 -55.09 -8.98 19.13
CA LEU A 288 -56.22 -8.58 18.28
C LEU A 288 -55.78 -7.88 16.98
N GLY A 289 -54.48 -7.76 16.73
CA GLY A 289 -53.96 -7.10 15.53
C GLY A 289 -53.95 -5.57 15.60
N GLU A 290 -54.14 -4.98 16.79
CA GLU A 290 -54.17 -3.52 16.99
C GLU A 290 -52.76 -2.95 17.16
N LEU A 291 -52.55 -1.72 16.69
CA LEU A 291 -51.28 -1.00 16.88
C LEU A 291 -51.23 -0.50 18.33
N VAL A 292 -50.17 -0.88 19.05
CA VAL A 292 -49.98 -0.50 20.45
C VAL A 292 -48.65 0.23 20.58
N LEU A 293 -48.69 1.48 21.06
CA LEU A 293 -47.52 2.14 21.61
C LEU A 293 -47.43 1.81 23.09
N ARG A 294 -46.28 1.35 23.56
CA ARG A 294 -46.08 1.03 24.97
C ARG A 294 -44.70 1.43 25.47
N THR A 295 -44.58 1.58 26.78
CA THR A 295 -43.28 1.77 27.45
C THR A 295 -42.51 0.46 27.53
N VAL A 296 -41.18 0.56 27.61
CA VAL A 296 -40.27 -0.57 27.84
C VAL A 296 -40.16 -0.91 29.33
N GLU A 297 -40.43 0.06 30.20
CA GLU A 297 -40.55 -0.15 31.64
C GLU A 297 -42.02 -0.19 32.09
N GLY A 298 -42.28 -0.88 33.20
CA GLY A 298 -43.61 -1.08 33.76
C GLY A 298 -43.78 -0.47 35.14
N GLY A 299 -44.99 -0.53 35.69
CA GLY A 299 -45.28 -0.10 37.06
C GLY A 299 -46.22 1.11 37.17
N GLN A 300 -46.68 1.39 38.39
CA GLN A 300 -47.70 2.43 38.65
C GLN A 300 -47.20 3.87 38.50
N GLN A 301 -45.88 4.07 38.41
CA GLN A 301 -45.25 5.39 38.31
C GLN A 301 -44.82 5.75 36.88
N ILE A 302 -45.08 4.87 35.90
CA ILE A 302 -44.81 5.15 34.49
C ILE A 302 -46.12 5.43 33.75
N SER A 303 -46.19 6.57 33.07
CA SER A 303 -47.29 6.89 32.17
C SER A 303 -46.75 7.34 30.82
N ILE A 304 -47.50 7.04 29.77
CA ILE A 304 -47.21 7.46 28.41
C ILE A 304 -48.37 8.26 27.88
N LYS A 305 -48.04 9.32 27.15
CA LYS A 305 -48.98 10.21 26.49
C LYS A 305 -48.57 10.45 25.04
N VAL A 306 -49.55 10.47 24.14
CA VAL A 306 -49.35 10.72 22.71
C VAL A 306 -50.13 11.94 22.28
N ASP A 307 -49.47 12.82 21.53
CA ASP A 307 -50.08 13.98 20.88
C ASP A 307 -49.47 14.20 19.48
N ASN A 308 -50.04 15.09 18.69
CA ASN A 308 -49.44 15.56 17.45
C ASN A 308 -48.27 16.50 17.76
N ALA A 309 -47.15 16.33 17.07
CA ALA A 309 -46.00 17.23 17.22
C ALA A 309 -46.31 18.66 16.72
N ASP A 310 -47.07 18.76 15.63
CA ASP A 310 -47.71 19.99 15.18
C ASP A 310 -49.23 19.83 15.32
N PRO A 311 -49.91 20.63 16.16
CA PRO A 311 -51.37 20.58 16.30
C PRO A 311 -52.15 20.80 15.00
N ALA A 312 -51.55 21.41 13.97
CA ALA A 312 -52.16 21.59 12.65
C ALA A 312 -52.10 20.32 11.77
N ILE A 313 -51.27 19.33 12.12
CA ILE A 313 -51.05 18.10 11.36
C ILE A 313 -51.59 16.91 12.19
N ASN A 314 -52.79 16.43 11.86
CA ASN A 314 -53.47 15.40 12.67
C ASN A 314 -53.02 13.96 12.32
N ILE A 315 -51.74 13.65 12.56
CA ILE A 315 -51.16 12.34 12.27
C ILE A 315 -51.56 11.27 13.31
N ALA A 316 -51.76 11.64 14.57
CA ALA A 316 -52.14 10.71 15.65
C ALA A 316 -53.48 10.03 15.37
N THR A 317 -54.49 10.80 14.92
CA THR A 317 -55.82 10.25 14.57
C THR A 317 -55.72 9.33 13.35
N GLN A 318 -54.84 9.63 12.39
CA GLN A 318 -54.63 8.81 11.21
C GLN A 318 -54.02 7.44 11.54
N LEU A 319 -53.22 7.38 12.60
CA LEU A 319 -52.67 6.14 13.18
C LEU A 319 -53.63 5.46 14.18
N GLY A 320 -54.83 6.01 14.36
CA GLY A 320 -55.86 5.47 15.26
C GLY A 320 -55.67 5.82 16.72
N PHE A 321 -54.77 6.74 17.07
CA PHE A 321 -54.61 7.22 18.44
C PHE A 321 -55.49 8.44 18.70
N ALA A 322 -56.13 8.48 19.86
CA ALA A 322 -56.76 9.71 20.33
C ALA A 322 -55.66 10.73 20.68
N ALA A 323 -55.77 11.95 20.17
CA ALA A 323 -54.91 13.04 20.62
C ALA A 323 -55.08 13.26 22.13
N ASP A 324 -53.99 13.51 22.83
CA ASP A 324 -53.95 13.63 24.30
C ASP A 324 -54.20 12.30 25.06
N ALA A 325 -54.21 11.15 24.37
CA ALA A 325 -54.35 9.86 25.03
C ALA A 325 -53.21 9.63 26.03
N GLN A 326 -53.58 9.35 27.29
CA GLN A 326 -52.64 9.02 28.35
C GLN A 326 -53.04 7.71 29.03
N GLN A 327 -52.07 6.85 29.26
CA GLN A 327 -52.24 5.56 29.94
C GLN A 327 -51.11 5.36 30.95
N THR A 328 -51.39 4.66 32.04
CA THR A 328 -50.41 4.39 33.12
C THR A 328 -50.19 2.89 33.22
N GLY A 329 -48.94 2.49 33.47
CA GLY A 329 -48.60 1.09 33.73
C GLY A 329 -49.18 0.59 35.04
N THR A 330 -49.11 -0.72 35.24
CA THR A 330 -49.47 -1.36 36.51
C THR A 330 -48.33 -2.23 37.00
N ARG A 331 -48.35 -2.59 38.28
CA ARG A 331 -47.44 -3.61 38.82
C ARG A 331 -47.84 -4.98 38.28
N ALA A 332 -46.86 -5.86 38.09
CA ALA A 332 -47.15 -7.22 37.70
C ALA A 332 -47.71 -8.00 38.91
N ALA A 333 -48.66 -8.90 38.64
CA ALA A 333 -49.07 -9.93 39.58
C ALA A 333 -48.32 -11.24 39.29
N SER A 334 -48.21 -12.13 40.28
CA SER A 334 -47.60 -13.45 40.06
C SER A 334 -48.36 -14.29 39.03
N SER A 335 -49.63 -13.99 38.77
CA SER A 335 -50.45 -14.63 37.74
C SER A 335 -50.31 -14.02 36.34
N ASP A 336 -49.60 -12.90 36.20
CA ASP A 336 -49.41 -12.26 34.90
C ASP A 336 -48.45 -13.09 34.04
N LEU A 337 -48.74 -13.14 32.75
CA LEU A 337 -47.91 -13.82 31.75
C LEU A 337 -46.58 -13.09 31.59
N LEU A 338 -45.49 -13.84 31.42
CA LEU A 338 -44.16 -13.23 31.21
C LEU A 338 -44.15 -12.30 29.98
N ASN A 339 -44.83 -12.68 28.89
CA ASN A 339 -44.91 -11.88 27.65
C ASN A 339 -45.69 -10.56 27.79
N ASP A 340 -46.52 -10.42 28.84
CA ASP A 340 -47.26 -9.19 29.12
C ASP A 340 -46.44 -8.16 29.93
N LEU A 341 -45.27 -8.56 30.43
CA LEU A 341 -44.37 -7.68 31.16
C LEU A 341 -43.78 -6.61 30.24
N ALA A 342 -43.55 -5.42 30.80
CA ALA A 342 -42.99 -4.30 30.07
C ALA A 342 -41.60 -4.60 29.54
N ASN A 343 -40.81 -5.29 30.37
CA ASN A 343 -39.44 -5.66 30.07
C ASN A 343 -39.35 -6.84 29.08
N VAL A 344 -40.45 -7.40 28.56
CA VAL A 344 -40.40 -8.39 27.48
C VAL A 344 -40.77 -7.72 26.17
N GLY A 345 -39.79 -7.47 25.30
CA GLY A 345 -39.95 -6.73 24.07
C GLY A 345 -40.58 -7.50 22.94
N ASN A 346 -39.88 -8.52 22.50
CA ASN A 346 -40.45 -9.50 21.62
C ASN A 346 -40.92 -10.68 22.46
N ASP A 347 -42.06 -11.23 22.07
CA ASP A 347 -42.66 -12.34 22.81
C ASP A 347 -41.69 -13.51 22.88
N LEU A 348 -41.53 -14.06 24.08
CA LEU A 348 -40.85 -15.33 24.29
C LEU A 348 -41.63 -16.43 23.58
N THR A 349 -40.90 -17.35 22.97
CA THR A 349 -41.41 -18.48 22.20
C THR A 349 -40.95 -19.80 22.82
N ASP A 350 -41.56 -20.89 22.38
CA ASP A 350 -41.27 -22.23 22.91
C ASP A 350 -39.80 -22.61 22.73
N GLY A 351 -39.19 -23.07 23.82
CA GLY A 351 -37.79 -23.45 23.86
C GLY A 351 -36.85 -22.32 24.28
N ASP A 352 -37.32 -21.08 24.45
CA ASP A 352 -36.51 -19.99 24.97
C ASP A 352 -36.06 -20.29 26.41
N ILE A 353 -34.77 -20.09 26.70
CA ILE A 353 -34.22 -20.40 28.02
C ILE A 353 -33.89 -19.09 28.75
N ILE A 354 -34.52 -18.84 29.89
CA ILE A 354 -34.12 -17.80 30.83
C ILE A 354 -33.16 -18.42 31.84
N ARG A 355 -31.87 -18.07 31.77
CA ARG A 355 -30.92 -18.36 32.84
C ARG A 355 -31.19 -17.43 34.00
N PHE A 356 -31.01 -17.94 35.21
CA PHE A 356 -30.84 -17.10 36.38
C PHE A 356 -29.61 -17.53 37.17
N ALA A 357 -28.86 -16.57 37.68
CA ALA A 357 -27.67 -16.81 38.47
C ALA A 357 -27.48 -15.70 39.50
N GLY A 358 -26.80 -16.02 40.60
CA GLY A 358 -26.67 -15.08 41.70
C GLY A 358 -25.77 -15.56 42.81
N VAL A 359 -25.72 -14.76 43.88
CA VAL A 359 -24.93 -15.06 45.08
C VAL A 359 -25.85 -14.95 46.28
N LYS A 360 -25.84 -15.98 47.13
CA LYS A 360 -26.57 -16.02 48.40
C LYS A 360 -25.86 -15.11 49.43
N PRO A 361 -26.54 -14.68 50.51
CA PRO A 361 -25.94 -13.84 51.54
C PRO A 361 -24.70 -14.44 52.23
N ASN A 362 -24.52 -15.76 52.15
CA ASN A 362 -23.36 -16.48 52.68
C ASN A 362 -22.17 -16.54 51.70
N GLY A 363 -22.29 -15.94 50.51
CA GLY A 363 -21.27 -15.93 49.46
C GLY A 363 -21.32 -17.12 48.49
N GLU A 364 -22.25 -18.06 48.67
CA GLU A 364 -22.43 -19.21 47.77
C GLU A 364 -23.11 -18.78 46.48
N SER A 365 -22.53 -19.12 45.33
CA SER A 365 -23.16 -18.91 44.02
C SER A 365 -24.25 -19.93 43.74
N PHE A 366 -25.30 -19.52 43.04
CA PHE A 366 -26.33 -20.40 42.51
C PHE A 366 -26.60 -20.05 41.05
N ASP A 367 -26.91 -21.06 40.23
CA ASP A 367 -27.33 -20.86 38.84
C ASP A 367 -28.32 -21.94 38.39
N GLY A 368 -29.25 -21.54 37.52
CA GLY A 368 -30.32 -22.38 37.04
C GLY A 368 -30.95 -21.82 35.77
N ASN A 369 -31.82 -22.63 35.17
CA ASN A 369 -32.48 -22.31 33.90
C ASN A 369 -33.99 -22.50 34.04
N PHE A 370 -34.74 -21.64 33.36
CA PHE A 370 -36.16 -21.76 33.12
C PHE A 370 -36.38 -21.84 31.60
N THR A 371 -37.06 -22.87 31.11
CA THR A 371 -37.38 -23.02 29.68
C THR A 371 -38.84 -22.68 29.46
N PHE A 372 -39.10 -21.68 28.60
CA PHE A 372 -40.43 -21.22 28.22
C PHE A 372 -41.12 -22.25 27.31
N GLN A 373 -42.41 -22.50 27.53
CA GLN A 373 -43.18 -23.54 26.83
C GLN A 373 -44.28 -22.98 25.89
N THR A 374 -44.57 -23.71 24.81
CA THR A 374 -45.47 -23.32 23.69
C THR A 374 -46.92 -22.97 24.10
N ASP A 375 -47.40 -23.46 25.24
CA ASP A 375 -48.81 -23.38 25.64
C ASP A 375 -49.10 -22.12 26.51
N THR A 376 -48.65 -20.93 26.07
CA THR A 376 -48.97 -19.55 26.50
C THR A 376 -49.39 -19.24 27.96
N THR A 377 -48.93 -20.02 28.93
CA THR A 377 -49.37 -19.90 30.34
C THR A 377 -48.24 -19.66 31.33
N ASP A 378 -46.99 -19.59 30.88
CA ASP A 378 -45.85 -19.32 31.77
C ASP A 378 -45.97 -17.91 32.37
N THR A 379 -46.25 -17.90 33.67
CA THR A 379 -46.43 -16.71 34.48
C THR A 379 -45.15 -16.33 35.22
N VAL A 380 -45.15 -15.14 35.81
CA VAL A 380 -44.10 -14.73 36.77
C VAL A 380 -43.91 -15.77 37.88
N LYS A 381 -44.99 -16.42 38.32
CA LYS A 381 -44.94 -17.48 39.34
C LYS A 381 -44.14 -18.70 38.88
N ASP A 382 -44.25 -19.09 37.62
CA ASP A 382 -43.57 -20.28 37.09
C ASP A 382 -42.05 -20.07 37.04
N LEU A 383 -41.61 -18.87 36.61
CA LEU A 383 -40.22 -18.46 36.68
C LEU A 383 -39.69 -18.44 38.13
N PHE A 384 -40.46 -17.89 39.06
CA PHE A 384 -40.05 -17.80 40.47
C PHE A 384 -40.00 -19.17 41.14
N THR A 385 -40.89 -20.09 40.78
CA THR A 385 -40.84 -21.48 41.23
C THR A 385 -39.55 -22.16 40.77
N ALA A 386 -39.06 -21.87 39.56
CA ALA A 386 -37.76 -22.37 39.10
C ALA A 386 -36.60 -21.83 39.94
N VAL A 387 -36.64 -20.54 40.30
CA VAL A 387 -35.66 -19.91 41.21
C VAL A 387 -35.68 -20.57 42.59
N GLU A 388 -36.87 -20.79 43.18
CA GLU A 388 -37.03 -21.44 44.48
C GLU A 388 -36.39 -22.83 44.51
N ASN A 389 -36.63 -23.62 43.46
CA ASN A 389 -36.12 -24.99 43.35
C ASN A 389 -34.59 -25.06 43.32
N VAL A 390 -33.94 -24.06 42.72
CA VAL A 390 -32.48 -23.99 42.60
C VAL A 390 -31.84 -23.31 43.81
N TYR A 391 -32.44 -22.23 44.32
CA TYR A 391 -31.93 -21.50 45.48
C TYR A 391 -32.02 -22.35 46.76
N GLY A 392 -33.16 -23.02 46.95
CA GLY A 392 -33.45 -23.91 48.08
C GLY A 392 -33.82 -23.16 49.38
N GLY A 393 -34.88 -23.60 50.05
CA GLY A 393 -35.26 -23.09 51.38
C GLY A 393 -35.89 -21.70 51.40
N VAL A 394 -36.27 -21.15 50.26
CA VAL A 394 -36.91 -19.83 50.12
C VAL A 394 -38.22 -19.90 49.32
N GLN A 395 -39.07 -18.88 49.48
CA GLN A 395 -40.18 -18.55 48.61
C GLN A 395 -39.86 -17.25 47.86
N ALA A 396 -39.96 -17.28 46.53
CA ALA A 396 -39.74 -16.16 45.64
C ALA A 396 -41.07 -15.50 45.28
N GLY A 397 -41.12 -14.17 45.38
CA GLY A 397 -42.33 -13.40 45.13
C GLY A 397 -42.02 -12.00 44.64
N LEU A 398 -43.07 -11.21 44.40
CA LEU A 398 -42.95 -9.78 44.14
C LEU A 398 -43.23 -9.00 45.41
N ASP A 399 -42.43 -7.97 45.66
CA ASP A 399 -42.69 -7.00 46.70
C ASP A 399 -43.99 -6.23 46.40
N PRO A 400 -44.97 -6.18 47.32
CA PRO A 400 -46.22 -5.46 47.09
C PRO A 400 -46.04 -3.94 46.95
N ASP A 401 -45.00 -3.37 47.56
CA ASP A 401 -44.72 -1.94 47.59
C ASP A 401 -43.71 -1.51 46.51
N THR A 402 -42.79 -2.38 46.07
CA THR A 402 -41.79 -2.04 45.03
C THR A 402 -41.95 -2.79 43.71
N GLY A 403 -42.64 -3.93 43.66
CA GLY A 403 -42.77 -4.75 42.45
C GLY A 403 -41.47 -5.45 42.03
N GLN A 404 -40.45 -5.42 42.89
CA GLN A 404 -39.18 -6.12 42.68
C GLN A 404 -39.28 -7.56 43.20
N ILE A 405 -38.38 -8.41 42.75
CA ILE A 405 -38.28 -9.78 43.29
C ILE A 405 -37.84 -9.75 44.76
N ILE A 406 -38.51 -10.56 45.58
CA ILE A 406 -38.16 -10.78 46.98
C ILE A 406 -38.02 -12.27 47.24
N LEU A 407 -37.06 -12.63 48.09
CA LEU A 407 -36.95 -13.97 48.64
C LEU A 407 -37.32 -13.92 50.13
N THR A 408 -38.16 -14.84 50.55
CA THR A 408 -38.51 -15.04 51.97
C THR A 408 -38.11 -16.44 52.39
N ASP A 409 -37.52 -16.59 53.58
CA ASP A 409 -37.13 -17.90 54.09
C ASP A 409 -38.39 -18.76 54.31
N ALA A 410 -38.39 -19.98 53.77
CA ALA A 410 -39.58 -20.82 53.70
C ALA A 410 -40.05 -21.35 55.07
N VAL A 411 -39.22 -21.24 56.12
CA VAL A 411 -39.52 -21.75 57.46
C VAL A 411 -39.88 -20.61 58.41
N SER A 412 -39.06 -19.56 58.45
CA SER A 412 -39.23 -18.41 59.33
C SER A 412 -40.19 -17.35 58.76
N GLY A 413 -40.33 -17.28 57.43
CA GLY A 413 -41.08 -16.24 56.74
C GLY A 413 -40.36 -14.89 56.67
N ASP A 414 -39.11 -14.83 57.16
CA ASP A 414 -38.32 -13.60 57.17
C ASP A 414 -37.77 -13.28 55.78
N ARG A 415 -37.63 -11.99 55.45
CA ARG A 415 -37.06 -11.56 54.17
C ARG A 415 -35.56 -11.88 54.12
N VAL A 416 -35.11 -12.48 53.03
CA VAL A 416 -33.70 -12.69 52.74
C VAL A 416 -33.11 -11.37 52.21
N VAL A 417 -32.05 -10.89 52.85
CA VAL A 417 -31.37 -9.63 52.51
C VAL A 417 -29.94 -9.91 52.09
N GLY A 418 -29.42 -9.18 51.10
CA GLY A 418 -28.05 -9.34 50.61
C GLY A 418 -27.84 -10.54 49.70
N PHE A 419 -28.91 -10.99 49.03
CA PHE A 419 -28.81 -11.90 47.90
C PHE A 419 -28.76 -11.07 46.61
N ASP A 420 -28.01 -11.55 45.63
CA ASP A 420 -28.04 -11.03 44.27
C ASP A 420 -28.66 -12.10 43.36
N VAL A 421 -29.47 -11.67 42.41
CA VAL A 421 -30.01 -12.53 41.35
C VAL A 421 -30.05 -11.75 40.06
N ASN A 422 -29.63 -12.42 38.99
CA ASN A 422 -29.57 -11.90 37.64
C ASN A 422 -30.23 -12.91 36.71
N PHE A 423 -31.08 -12.42 35.81
CA PHE A 423 -31.75 -13.22 34.78
C PHE A 423 -31.23 -12.79 33.41
N SER A 424 -31.00 -13.75 32.53
CA SER A 424 -30.57 -13.51 31.16
C SER A 424 -31.26 -14.47 30.22
N LEU A 425 -31.73 -13.97 29.08
CA LEU A 425 -32.24 -14.83 28.01
C LEU A 425 -31.06 -15.49 27.27
N LEU A 426 -31.01 -16.81 27.31
CA LEU A 426 -30.19 -17.68 26.46
C LEU A 426 -31.04 -18.00 25.22
N ASP A 427 -31.11 -17.07 24.28
CA ASP A 427 -31.84 -17.27 23.03
C ASP A 427 -30.98 -18.06 22.01
N SER A 428 -31.62 -18.93 21.22
CA SER A 428 -31.03 -19.63 20.07
C SER A 428 -31.76 -19.36 18.74
N GLY A 429 -32.80 -18.51 18.74
CA GLY A 429 -33.54 -18.04 17.57
C GLY A 429 -33.45 -16.53 17.37
N ILE A 430 -33.77 -16.04 16.17
CA ILE A 430 -33.76 -14.60 15.85
C ILE A 430 -35.19 -14.09 16.03
N GLY A 431 -35.56 -13.65 17.23
CA GLY A 431 -36.88 -13.03 17.38
C GLY A 431 -37.35 -12.73 18.79
N SER A 432 -36.95 -13.47 19.81
CA SER A 432 -37.37 -13.24 21.19
C SER A 432 -36.49 -12.19 21.87
N GLY A 433 -37.00 -11.52 22.90
CA GLY A 433 -36.20 -10.49 23.53
C GLY A 433 -36.79 -9.98 24.82
N ILE A 434 -36.09 -10.20 25.91
CA ILE A 434 -36.30 -9.46 27.14
C ILE A 434 -35.47 -8.17 27.02
N PHE A 435 -36.08 -7.00 27.20
CA PHE A 435 -35.37 -5.72 27.22
C PHE A 435 -34.50 -5.60 28.47
N GLY A 436 -33.21 -5.39 28.21
CA GLY A 436 -32.21 -4.93 29.16
C GLY A 436 -31.40 -3.81 28.50
N ASN A 437 -30.68 -3.03 29.30
CA ASN A 437 -29.83 -1.97 28.77
C ASN A 437 -28.50 -2.54 28.25
N ASP A 438 -28.33 -2.35 26.95
CA ASP A 438 -27.12 -2.38 26.10
C ASP A 438 -26.73 -3.70 25.40
N PRO A 439 -26.53 -3.66 24.06
CA PRO A 439 -25.91 -4.76 23.31
C PRO A 439 -24.46 -4.98 23.80
N PRO A 440 -23.89 -6.20 23.63
CA PRO A 440 -22.48 -6.40 23.90
C PRO A 440 -21.66 -5.41 23.08
N PHE A 441 -20.52 -4.98 23.60
CA PHE A 441 -19.66 -4.06 22.86
C PHE A 441 -19.20 -4.72 21.56
N GLU A 442 -19.59 -4.13 20.42
CA GLU A 442 -19.24 -4.60 19.08
C GLU A 442 -18.31 -3.63 18.36
N PHE A 443 -17.45 -4.18 17.52
CA PHE A 443 -16.64 -3.43 16.59
C PHE A 443 -16.62 -4.14 15.24
N ASN A 444 -16.91 -3.41 14.16
CA ASN A 444 -16.79 -3.95 12.81
C ASN A 444 -15.64 -3.30 12.04
N THR A 445 -15.05 -4.08 11.14
CA THR A 445 -14.12 -3.61 10.12
C THR A 445 -14.45 -4.27 8.80
N ASN A 446 -14.14 -3.60 7.70
CA ASN A 446 -14.26 -4.17 6.37
C ASN A 446 -12.95 -4.03 5.58
N THR A 447 -12.76 -4.89 4.61
CA THR A 447 -11.67 -4.84 3.63
C THR A 447 -12.14 -5.45 2.31
N GLN A 448 -11.44 -5.14 1.24
CA GLN A 448 -11.63 -5.83 -0.04
C GLN A 448 -10.66 -7.01 -0.13
N VAL A 449 -11.15 -8.13 -0.64
CA VAL A 449 -10.39 -9.33 -0.99
C VAL A 449 -10.62 -9.65 -2.45
N PHE A 450 -9.67 -10.32 -3.11
CA PHE A 450 -9.72 -10.53 -4.56
C PHE A 450 -9.83 -12.01 -4.92
N ASP A 451 -10.64 -12.32 -5.93
CA ASP A 451 -10.73 -13.66 -6.52
C ASP A 451 -9.61 -13.91 -7.56
N GLU A 452 -9.52 -15.13 -8.11
CA GLU A 452 -8.52 -15.48 -9.15
C GLU A 452 -8.67 -14.66 -10.45
N LYS A 453 -9.83 -14.01 -10.66
CA LYS A 453 -10.09 -13.15 -11.82
C LYS A 453 -9.80 -11.67 -11.51
N GLY A 454 -9.49 -11.33 -10.26
CA GLY A 454 -9.26 -9.97 -9.77
C GLY A 454 -10.51 -9.17 -9.44
N ASN A 455 -11.68 -9.82 -9.32
CA ASN A 455 -12.88 -9.16 -8.82
C ASN A 455 -12.74 -8.92 -7.31
N ALA A 456 -13.14 -7.75 -6.86
CA ALA A 456 -13.13 -7.40 -5.44
C ALA A 456 -14.41 -7.89 -4.75
N HIS A 457 -14.24 -8.53 -3.61
CA HIS A 457 -15.27 -8.97 -2.68
C HIS A 457 -15.07 -8.27 -1.33
N SER A 458 -16.16 -7.85 -0.68
CA SER A 458 -16.11 -7.12 0.58
C SER A 458 -16.12 -8.08 1.76
N LEU A 459 -14.96 -8.33 2.36
CA LEU A 459 -14.83 -9.07 3.62
C LEU A 459 -15.14 -8.13 4.79
N THR A 460 -16.20 -8.42 5.53
CA THR A 460 -16.58 -7.71 6.75
C THR A 460 -16.35 -8.61 7.95
N MET A 461 -15.66 -8.11 8.96
CA MET A 461 -15.50 -8.78 10.25
C MET A 461 -16.23 -8.01 11.33
N ASN A 462 -17.08 -8.70 12.08
CA ASN A 462 -17.68 -8.16 13.30
C ASN A 462 -17.03 -8.84 14.51
N PHE A 463 -16.57 -8.06 15.47
CA PHE A 463 -16.00 -8.49 16.74
C PHE A 463 -16.99 -8.15 17.86
N SER A 464 -17.36 -9.13 18.66
CA SER A 464 -18.26 -8.96 19.80
C SER A 464 -17.52 -9.37 21.08
N LYS A 465 -17.53 -8.52 22.10
CA LYS A 465 -16.85 -8.84 23.37
C LYS A 465 -17.58 -9.98 24.09
N SER A 466 -16.84 -10.95 24.61
CA SER A 466 -17.40 -12.10 25.35
C SER A 466 -17.73 -11.74 26.81
N VAL A 467 -18.59 -12.54 27.44
CA VAL A 467 -18.86 -12.49 28.89
C VAL A 467 -17.63 -12.84 29.74
N VAL A 468 -16.64 -13.50 29.13
CA VAL A 468 -15.35 -13.82 29.76
C VAL A 468 -14.38 -12.68 29.50
N ASP A 469 -13.73 -12.20 30.57
CA ASP A 469 -12.71 -11.16 30.47
C ASP A 469 -11.58 -11.60 29.53
N ASN A 470 -11.06 -10.64 28.76
CA ASN A 470 -10.00 -10.84 27.78
C ASN A 470 -10.35 -11.80 26.62
N GLU A 471 -11.64 -12.03 26.37
CA GLU A 471 -12.13 -12.85 25.26
C GLU A 471 -13.12 -12.07 24.38
N TRP A 472 -13.01 -12.28 23.07
CA TRP A 472 -13.92 -11.77 22.05
C TRP A 472 -14.28 -12.89 21.10
N THR A 473 -15.45 -12.80 20.49
CA THR A 473 -15.81 -13.60 19.33
C THR A 473 -15.74 -12.74 18.07
N TRP A 474 -15.49 -13.36 16.93
CA TRP A 474 -15.55 -12.69 15.65
C TRP A 474 -16.34 -13.50 14.64
N VAL A 475 -17.00 -12.80 13.72
CA VAL A 475 -17.74 -13.38 12.59
C VAL A 475 -17.33 -12.65 11.31
N ALA A 476 -17.03 -13.40 10.26
CA ALA A 476 -16.69 -12.91 8.95
C ALA A 476 -17.82 -13.14 7.96
N THR A 477 -18.12 -12.14 7.13
CA THR A 477 -18.99 -12.25 5.95
C THR A 477 -18.27 -11.73 4.71
N ILE A 478 -18.52 -12.33 3.56
CA ILE A 478 -17.99 -11.87 2.26
C ILE A 478 -19.19 -11.49 1.39
N ASP A 479 -19.24 -10.23 0.95
CA ASP A 479 -20.38 -9.65 0.22
C ASP A 479 -21.73 -9.78 0.95
N GLY A 480 -21.69 -9.80 2.29
CA GLY A 480 -22.88 -10.01 3.13
C GLY A 480 -23.37 -11.46 3.19
N LEU A 481 -22.65 -12.40 2.54
CA LEU A 481 -22.90 -13.83 2.62
C LEU A 481 -21.96 -14.49 3.63
N THR A 482 -22.41 -15.59 4.23
CA THR A 482 -21.61 -16.38 5.15
C THR A 482 -20.64 -17.29 4.37
N PRO A 483 -19.32 -17.25 4.65
CA PRO A 483 -18.34 -18.18 4.08
C PRO A 483 -18.64 -19.65 4.41
N ASP A 484 -18.16 -20.55 3.56
CA ASP A 484 -18.37 -22.01 3.64
C ASP A 484 -17.64 -22.64 4.85
N SER A 485 -16.48 -22.09 5.25
CA SER A 485 -15.71 -22.46 6.45
C SER A 485 -14.96 -21.26 7.03
N GLY A 486 -14.44 -21.39 8.26
CA GLY A 486 -13.60 -20.37 8.91
C GLY A 486 -14.33 -19.05 9.18
N ASN A 487 -15.65 -19.03 9.14
CA ASN A 487 -16.47 -17.82 9.17
C ASN A 487 -16.66 -17.21 10.57
N ASN A 488 -16.22 -17.89 11.63
CA ASN A 488 -16.27 -17.37 13.00
C ASN A 488 -15.13 -17.95 13.84
N GLY A 489 -14.83 -17.28 14.95
CA GLY A 489 -13.80 -17.73 15.88
C GLY A 489 -13.71 -16.89 17.15
N ASN A 490 -12.67 -17.17 17.93
CA ASN A 490 -12.42 -16.48 19.18
C ASN A 490 -11.08 -15.73 19.12
N VAL A 491 -11.03 -14.58 19.80
CA VAL A 491 -9.81 -13.83 20.08
C VAL A 491 -9.63 -13.83 21.59
N ILE A 492 -8.47 -14.27 22.04
CA ILE A 492 -8.15 -14.35 23.45
C ILE A 492 -6.89 -13.53 23.70
N PHE A 493 -6.90 -12.68 24.72
CA PHE A 493 -5.79 -11.82 25.13
C PHE A 493 -5.15 -12.30 26.44
N ASN A 494 -3.87 -11.97 26.62
CA ASN A 494 -3.17 -12.07 27.89
C ASN A 494 -3.54 -10.90 28.81
N GLU A 495 -3.23 -11.02 30.10
CA GLU A 495 -3.48 -9.96 31.09
C GLU A 495 -2.71 -8.66 30.79
N ASP A 496 -1.63 -8.72 30.01
CA ASP A 496 -0.85 -7.56 29.57
C ASP A 496 -1.42 -6.85 28.33
N GLY A 497 -2.56 -7.32 27.81
CA GLY A 497 -3.23 -6.79 26.61
C GLY A 497 -2.66 -7.30 25.29
N THR A 498 -1.66 -8.18 25.30
CA THR A 498 -1.14 -8.83 24.09
C THR A 498 -2.01 -9.99 23.64
N LEU A 499 -2.00 -10.30 22.34
CA LEU A 499 -2.76 -11.43 21.79
C LEU A 499 -2.20 -12.77 22.32
N ARG A 500 -3.09 -13.63 22.83
CA ARG A 500 -2.78 -15.03 23.18
C ARG A 500 -3.16 -15.98 22.06
N THR A 501 -4.35 -15.83 21.49
CA THR A 501 -4.87 -16.73 20.46
C THR A 501 -5.83 -15.98 19.55
N PHE A 502 -5.73 -16.24 18.25
CA PHE A 502 -6.70 -15.87 17.25
C PHE A 502 -6.90 -17.08 16.34
N GLU A 503 -8.01 -17.78 16.51
CA GLU A 503 -8.31 -19.00 15.74
C GLU A 503 -9.79 -19.00 15.33
N SER A 504 -10.07 -19.57 14.16
CA SER A 504 -11.43 -19.93 13.78
C SER A 504 -11.92 -21.09 14.64
N SER A 505 -13.22 -21.15 14.89
CA SER A 505 -13.84 -22.19 15.72
C SER A 505 -13.62 -23.60 15.15
N ASP A 506 -13.57 -23.72 13.83
CA ASP A 506 -13.31 -24.95 13.07
C ASP A 506 -11.82 -25.16 12.74
N LYS A 507 -10.95 -24.21 13.11
CA LYS A 507 -9.50 -24.18 12.78
C LYS A 507 -9.22 -24.27 11.28
N ALA A 508 -10.19 -23.91 10.45
CA ALA A 508 -10.06 -23.86 9.00
C ALA A 508 -9.81 -22.42 8.53
N PRO A 509 -9.13 -22.22 7.39
CA PRO A 509 -9.11 -20.93 6.71
C PRO A 509 -10.53 -20.54 6.28
N ILE A 510 -10.73 -19.25 6.00
CA ILE A 510 -11.98 -18.77 5.42
C ILE A 510 -12.07 -19.32 4.00
N THR A 511 -13.13 -20.07 3.69
CA THR A 511 -13.40 -20.51 2.31
C THR A 511 -14.71 -19.91 1.82
N PHE A 512 -14.71 -19.41 0.58
CA PHE A 512 -15.88 -18.77 -0.01
C PHE A 512 -15.96 -19.05 -1.51
N THR A 513 -17.16 -19.38 -1.99
CA THR A 513 -17.42 -19.64 -3.40
C THR A 513 -18.33 -18.53 -3.96
N PRO A 514 -17.81 -17.59 -4.79
CA PRO A 514 -18.56 -16.42 -5.31
C PRO A 514 -19.76 -16.71 -6.25
N GLY A 515 -20.28 -17.94 -6.27
CA GLY A 515 -21.38 -18.39 -7.13
C GLY A 515 -21.08 -19.71 -7.85
N GLU A 516 -22.11 -20.31 -8.46
CA GLU A 516 -21.96 -21.60 -9.15
C GLU A 516 -20.93 -21.54 -10.29
N GLY A 517 -19.92 -22.42 -10.25
CA GLY A 517 -18.90 -22.55 -11.30
C GLY A 517 -17.69 -21.62 -11.17
N THR A 518 -17.54 -20.91 -10.05
CA THR A 518 -16.32 -20.15 -9.73
C THR A 518 -15.36 -20.96 -8.85
N PRO A 519 -14.03 -20.80 -9.00
CA PRO A 519 -13.06 -21.38 -8.08
C PRO A 519 -13.29 -20.89 -6.64
N GLN A 520 -13.12 -21.77 -5.67
CA GLN A 520 -13.24 -21.44 -4.26
C GLN A 520 -12.05 -20.56 -3.83
N LEU A 521 -12.35 -19.43 -3.19
CA LEU A 521 -11.37 -18.56 -2.55
C LEU A 521 -11.04 -19.14 -1.17
N THR A 522 -9.75 -19.28 -0.85
CA THR A 522 -9.28 -19.74 0.46
C THR A 522 -8.33 -18.70 1.05
N ILE A 523 -8.73 -18.11 2.18
CA ILE A 523 -7.99 -17.03 2.85
C ILE A 523 -7.56 -17.49 4.24
N ASP A 524 -6.25 -17.49 4.49
CA ASP A 524 -5.68 -17.57 5.83
C ASP A 524 -5.81 -16.21 6.53
N ILE A 525 -6.57 -16.17 7.62
CA ILE A 525 -6.72 -14.97 8.43
C ILE A 525 -5.96 -15.11 9.73
N GLY A 526 -5.06 -14.17 9.99
CA GLY A 526 -4.25 -14.15 11.20
C GLY A 526 -4.23 -12.79 11.87
N ALA A 527 -4.08 -12.79 13.18
CA ALA A 527 -3.83 -11.58 13.98
C ALA A 527 -2.43 -11.58 14.60
N ASP A 528 -1.58 -12.54 14.20
CA ASP A 528 -0.31 -12.80 14.88
C ASP A 528 0.67 -11.64 14.73
N SER A 529 1.29 -11.32 15.85
CA SER A 529 2.64 -10.77 15.89
C SER A 529 3.48 -11.65 16.79
N THR A 530 4.58 -12.15 16.26
CA THR A 530 5.59 -12.84 17.04
C THR A 530 6.16 -11.87 18.11
N GLU A 531 5.71 -12.06 19.36
CA GLU A 531 6.32 -11.55 20.60
C GLU A 531 6.41 -10.01 20.78
N ARG A 532 5.66 -9.20 20.02
CA ARG A 532 5.65 -7.72 20.12
C ARG A 532 4.23 -7.14 19.94
N LEU A 533 4.02 -5.84 20.17
CA LEU A 533 2.76 -5.09 19.94
C LEU A 533 2.37 -4.94 18.44
N GLY A 534 2.61 -5.95 17.60
CA GLY A 534 2.40 -5.84 16.14
C GLY A 534 1.05 -6.34 15.65
N GLY A 535 0.34 -7.13 16.45
CA GLY A 535 -0.90 -7.82 16.10
C GLY A 535 -2.14 -7.12 16.66
N LEU A 536 -3.17 -7.90 16.96
CA LEU A 536 -4.28 -7.40 17.77
C LEU A 536 -3.83 -7.17 19.22
N THR A 537 -4.37 -6.12 19.81
CA THR A 537 -4.14 -5.75 21.21
C THR A 537 -5.46 -5.43 21.90
N GLN A 538 -5.47 -5.49 23.23
CA GLN A 538 -6.59 -5.09 24.04
C GLN A 538 -6.15 -4.09 25.12
N PHE A 539 -6.44 -2.81 24.88
CA PHE A 539 -6.23 -1.70 25.80
C PHE A 539 -7.50 -0.89 25.98
N VAL A 540 -7.56 -0.12 27.07
CA VAL A 540 -8.64 0.84 27.34
C VAL A 540 -8.50 2.05 26.42
N ALA A 541 -8.87 1.87 25.15
CA ALA A 541 -8.82 2.84 24.07
C ALA A 541 -9.83 2.43 22.99
N PRO A 542 -10.29 3.37 22.13
CA PRO A 542 -11.22 3.04 21.07
C PRO A 542 -10.73 1.87 20.20
N SER A 543 -11.64 1.01 19.77
CA SER A 543 -11.33 -0.06 18.83
C SER A 543 -10.89 0.51 17.48
N SER A 544 -9.87 -0.09 16.88
CA SER A 544 -9.20 0.43 15.68
C SER A 544 -8.68 -0.68 14.76
N VAL A 545 -9.30 -1.86 14.79
CA VAL A 545 -8.81 -3.01 14.01
C VAL A 545 -8.89 -2.69 12.52
N SER A 546 -7.80 -2.95 11.81
CA SER A 546 -7.70 -2.81 10.36
C SER A 546 -6.83 -3.92 9.78
N VAL A 547 -6.95 -4.16 8.47
CA VAL A 547 -6.02 -5.01 7.75
C VAL A 547 -4.66 -4.32 7.67
N ARG A 548 -3.62 -5.02 8.11
CA ARG A 548 -2.22 -4.60 8.05
C ARG A 548 -1.57 -5.05 6.75
N GLU A 549 -1.79 -6.31 6.39
CA GLU A 549 -1.18 -6.95 5.23
C GLU A 549 -2.22 -7.83 4.53
N GLN A 550 -2.18 -7.79 3.20
CA GLN A 550 -2.87 -8.72 2.32
C GLN A 550 -2.04 -8.93 1.06
N ASP A 551 -2.16 -10.09 0.45
CA ASP A 551 -1.44 -10.47 -0.78
C ASP A 551 -2.28 -10.32 -2.05
N GLY A 552 -3.61 -10.38 -1.93
CA GLY A 552 -4.51 -10.29 -3.07
C GLY A 552 -4.58 -8.90 -3.71
N ARG A 553 -4.80 -8.88 -5.02
CA ARG A 553 -4.81 -7.68 -5.84
C ARG A 553 -5.58 -7.88 -7.14
N SER A 554 -6.22 -6.80 -7.61
CA SER A 554 -6.80 -6.76 -8.95
C SER A 554 -5.71 -6.71 -10.02
N ALA A 555 -6.08 -7.01 -11.27
CA ALA A 555 -5.22 -6.70 -12.41
C ALA A 555 -4.96 -5.18 -12.46
N GLY A 556 -3.78 -4.80 -12.96
CA GLY A 556 -3.36 -3.41 -13.09
C GLY A 556 -2.68 -3.17 -14.43
N SER A 557 -2.93 -2.01 -15.03
CA SER A 557 -2.22 -1.56 -16.22
C SER A 557 -0.95 -0.80 -15.83
N LEU A 558 0.10 -0.88 -16.65
CA LEU A 558 1.35 -0.15 -16.42
C LEU A 558 1.09 1.38 -16.46
N VAL A 559 1.48 2.07 -15.39
CA VAL A 559 1.32 3.54 -15.24
C VAL A 559 2.61 4.27 -15.53
N SER A 560 3.73 3.80 -14.96
CA SER A 560 5.04 4.42 -15.16
C SER A 560 6.17 3.40 -15.06
N VAL A 561 7.32 3.75 -15.64
CA VAL A 561 8.54 2.96 -15.62
C VAL A 561 9.65 3.82 -15.05
N SER A 562 10.41 3.24 -14.12
CA SER A 562 11.56 3.90 -13.48
C SER A 562 12.79 3.00 -13.57
N PHE A 563 13.97 3.62 -13.49
CA PHE A 563 15.26 2.93 -13.57
C PHE A 563 16.01 3.11 -12.25
N GLU A 564 16.37 2.00 -11.61
CA GLU A 564 17.16 1.99 -10.38
C GLU A 564 18.67 2.06 -10.67
N PRO A 565 19.50 2.44 -9.67
CA PRO A 565 20.96 2.53 -9.85
C PRO A 565 21.67 1.22 -10.22
N ASN A 566 21.11 0.10 -9.79
CA ASN A 566 21.55 -1.26 -10.16
C ASN A 566 21.16 -1.65 -11.62
N GLY A 567 20.48 -0.75 -12.33
CA GLY A 567 19.99 -0.92 -13.70
C GLY A 567 18.66 -1.66 -13.82
N ASN A 568 18.01 -2.03 -12.72
CA ASN A 568 16.69 -2.63 -12.75
C ASN A 568 15.65 -1.62 -13.24
N ILE A 569 14.69 -2.13 -13.98
CA ILE A 569 13.59 -1.37 -14.56
C ILE A 569 12.34 -1.77 -13.79
N ILE A 570 11.81 -0.84 -12.99
CA ILE A 570 10.64 -1.07 -12.13
C ILE A 570 9.42 -0.40 -12.76
N GLY A 571 8.38 -1.19 -12.98
CA GLY A 571 7.07 -0.72 -13.43
C GLY A 571 6.13 -0.51 -12.26
N LEU A 572 5.53 0.67 -12.17
CA LEU A 572 4.40 0.94 -11.28
C LEU A 572 3.10 0.72 -12.04
N PHE A 573 2.21 -0.08 -11.46
CA PHE A 573 0.91 -0.43 -12.03
C PHE A 573 -0.24 0.31 -11.34
N SER A 574 -1.40 0.38 -12.00
CA SER A 574 -2.58 1.11 -11.52
C SER A 574 -3.23 0.50 -10.27
N ASN A 575 -2.95 -0.77 -9.99
CA ASN A 575 -3.29 -1.48 -8.74
C ASN A 575 -2.29 -1.18 -7.60
N GLY A 576 -1.32 -0.26 -7.80
CA GLY A 576 -0.34 0.15 -6.80
C GLY A 576 0.86 -0.79 -6.66
N THR A 577 0.93 -1.86 -7.45
CA THR A 577 2.04 -2.81 -7.38
C THR A 577 3.25 -2.29 -8.13
N SER A 578 4.44 -2.64 -7.64
CA SER A 578 5.70 -2.41 -8.34
C SER A 578 6.30 -3.75 -8.74
N GLU A 579 6.53 -3.96 -10.03
CA GLU A 579 7.16 -5.18 -10.54
C GLU A 579 8.46 -4.87 -11.27
N SER A 580 9.43 -5.76 -11.16
CA SER A 580 10.62 -5.72 -12.00
C SER A 580 10.28 -6.17 -13.41
N LEU A 581 10.54 -5.32 -14.40
CA LEU A 581 10.23 -5.56 -15.81
C LEU A 581 11.46 -6.08 -16.58
N GLY A 582 12.65 -5.69 -16.13
CA GLY A 582 13.91 -6.05 -16.74
C GLY A 582 15.07 -5.30 -16.11
N ARG A 583 16.25 -5.42 -16.70
CA ARG A 583 17.47 -4.76 -16.23
C ARG A 583 18.35 -4.39 -17.41
N VAL A 584 18.87 -3.16 -17.41
CA VAL A 584 19.81 -2.66 -18.41
C VAL A 584 21.15 -3.39 -18.29
N GLY A 585 21.63 -3.94 -19.40
CA GLY A 585 22.92 -4.60 -19.46
C GLY A 585 24.05 -3.59 -19.63
N LEU A 586 25.08 -3.69 -18.78
CA LEU A 586 26.31 -2.92 -18.92
C LEU A 586 27.46 -3.81 -19.37
N ALA A 587 28.36 -3.25 -20.16
CA ALA A 587 29.62 -3.87 -20.56
C ALA A 587 30.81 -3.14 -19.94
N SER A 588 31.82 -3.89 -19.52
CA SER A 588 33.13 -3.37 -19.15
C SER A 588 34.23 -4.06 -19.95
N PHE A 589 35.37 -3.40 -20.11
CA PHE A 589 36.48 -3.88 -20.92
C PHE A 589 37.76 -3.83 -20.11
N GLY A 590 38.63 -4.83 -20.28
CA GLY A 590 39.95 -4.84 -19.65
C GLY A 590 40.84 -3.70 -20.16
N ASN A 591 40.65 -3.27 -21.40
CA ASN A 591 41.36 -2.13 -21.99
C ASN A 591 40.42 -1.25 -22.83
N VAL A 592 39.90 -0.18 -22.22
CA VAL A 592 38.98 0.77 -22.87
C VAL A 592 39.63 1.59 -24.00
N ASP A 593 40.95 1.76 -23.99
CA ASP A 593 41.69 2.48 -25.05
C ASP A 593 41.80 1.63 -26.33
N GLY A 594 41.60 0.32 -26.22
CA GLY A 594 41.57 -0.61 -27.35
C GLY A 594 40.25 -0.59 -28.13
N LEU A 595 39.23 0.11 -27.63
CA LEU A 595 37.93 0.21 -28.31
C LEU A 595 38.05 1.04 -29.58
N LYS A 596 37.38 0.60 -30.65
CA LYS A 596 37.36 1.31 -31.93
C LYS A 596 36.06 2.09 -32.06
N ARG A 597 36.16 3.40 -32.31
CA ARG A 597 35.00 4.27 -32.55
C ARG A 597 34.32 3.92 -33.88
N GLN A 598 32.99 3.86 -33.88
CA GLN A 598 32.15 3.44 -35.00
C GLN A 598 31.02 4.46 -35.24
N GLY A 599 31.36 5.74 -35.47
CA GLY A 599 30.36 6.79 -35.65
C GLY A 599 29.52 7.06 -34.39
N ASP A 600 28.66 8.09 -34.42
CA ASP A 600 27.55 8.33 -33.48
C ASP A 600 27.81 8.01 -31.99
N ASN A 601 29.02 8.33 -31.50
CA ASN A 601 29.49 8.04 -30.13
C ASN A 601 29.49 6.56 -29.70
N MET A 602 29.43 5.64 -30.66
CA MET A 602 29.50 4.20 -30.45
C MET A 602 30.92 3.64 -30.62
N PHE A 603 31.14 2.51 -29.96
CA PHE A 603 32.38 1.75 -29.97
C PHE A 603 32.11 0.29 -30.30
N ILE A 604 33.09 -0.36 -30.93
CA ILE A 604 33.15 -1.82 -31.09
C ILE A 604 34.38 -2.37 -30.38
N GLU A 605 34.26 -3.61 -29.91
CA GLU A 605 35.40 -4.34 -29.36
C GLU A 605 36.44 -4.67 -30.43
N THR A 606 37.69 -4.77 -30.00
CA THR A 606 38.83 -5.20 -30.82
C THR A 606 39.65 -6.24 -30.06
N GLU A 607 40.59 -6.91 -30.74
CA GLU A 607 41.54 -7.80 -30.05
C GLU A 607 42.30 -7.07 -28.93
N SER A 608 42.58 -5.78 -29.11
CA SER A 608 43.30 -4.95 -28.14
C SER A 608 42.46 -4.52 -26.94
N SER A 609 41.12 -4.44 -27.06
CA SER A 609 40.25 -4.12 -25.93
C SER A 609 40.01 -5.30 -24.99
N GLY A 610 40.20 -6.51 -25.52
CA GLY A 610 39.68 -7.74 -24.92
C GLY A 610 38.18 -7.89 -25.14
N GLN A 611 37.64 -9.04 -24.72
CA GLN A 611 36.21 -9.34 -24.77
C GLN A 611 35.44 -8.50 -23.75
N ALA A 612 34.22 -8.09 -24.12
CA ALA A 612 33.31 -7.43 -23.20
C ALA A 612 32.91 -8.34 -22.01
N VAL A 613 33.04 -7.82 -20.79
CA VAL A 613 32.44 -8.43 -19.59
C VAL A 613 31.08 -7.77 -19.38
N ILE A 614 30.02 -8.52 -19.66
CA ILE A 614 28.64 -8.04 -19.60
C ILE A 614 27.99 -8.48 -18.29
N GLY A 615 27.26 -7.57 -17.65
CA GLY A 615 26.44 -7.92 -16.49
C GLY A 615 25.68 -6.73 -15.92
N ALA A 616 25.26 -6.90 -14.66
CA ALA A 616 24.51 -5.88 -13.94
C ALA A 616 25.42 -4.79 -13.40
N ALA A 617 24.85 -3.58 -13.28
CA ALA A 617 25.47 -2.46 -12.60
C ALA A 617 25.70 -2.77 -11.11
N GLU A 618 26.63 -2.05 -10.49
CA GLU A 618 27.08 -2.18 -9.08
C GLU A 618 27.61 -3.57 -8.64
N THR A 619 27.54 -4.59 -9.50
CA THR A 619 27.85 -5.98 -9.16
C THR A 619 28.90 -6.56 -10.12
N THR A 620 28.51 -6.96 -11.33
CA THR A 620 29.44 -7.44 -12.35
C THR A 620 30.25 -6.30 -12.94
N VAL A 621 29.58 -5.17 -13.20
CA VAL A 621 30.19 -3.93 -13.65
C VAL A 621 30.12 -2.94 -12.50
N GLN A 622 31.24 -2.30 -12.15
CA GLN A 622 31.35 -1.46 -10.94
C GLN A 622 30.62 -0.11 -11.05
N GLY A 623 30.27 0.34 -12.25
CA GLY A 623 29.48 1.56 -12.45
C GLY A 623 28.02 1.39 -12.02
N SER A 624 27.39 2.50 -11.66
CA SER A 624 25.95 2.60 -11.37
C SER A 624 25.23 3.39 -12.46
N ILE A 625 23.91 3.24 -12.56
CA ILE A 625 23.09 4.00 -13.50
C ILE A 625 22.40 5.16 -12.77
N ARG A 626 22.30 6.30 -13.42
CA ARG A 626 21.54 7.46 -12.94
C ARG A 626 20.46 7.78 -13.95
N SER A 627 19.21 7.55 -13.55
CA SER A 627 18.02 7.93 -14.32
C SER A 627 17.81 9.44 -14.29
N GLY A 628 17.17 9.98 -15.34
CA GLY A 628 16.90 11.41 -15.46
C GLY A 628 18.13 12.24 -15.76
N ALA A 629 19.20 11.64 -16.31
CA ALA A 629 20.48 12.31 -16.51
C ALA A 629 21.23 11.80 -17.73
N ILE A 630 22.09 12.65 -18.28
CA ILE A 630 22.97 12.34 -19.41
C ILE A 630 24.42 12.68 -19.07
N GLU A 631 25.35 11.88 -19.58
CA GLU A 631 26.78 12.21 -19.53
C GLU A 631 27.09 13.27 -20.61
N MET A 632 27.73 14.39 -20.25
CA MET A 632 28.19 15.38 -21.22
C MET A 632 29.57 15.04 -21.78
N SER A 633 30.02 15.77 -22.81
CA SER A 633 31.40 15.64 -23.29
C SER A 633 32.41 15.89 -22.17
N ASN A 634 33.50 15.12 -22.18
CA ASN A 634 34.63 15.33 -21.28
C ASN A 634 35.65 16.38 -21.78
N VAL A 635 35.31 17.12 -22.84
CA VAL A 635 36.14 18.16 -23.43
C VAL A 635 36.00 19.48 -22.66
N ASP A 636 37.12 20.04 -22.21
CA ASP A 636 37.17 21.39 -21.63
C ASP A 636 37.57 22.43 -22.69
N LEU A 637 36.65 23.35 -23.03
CA LEU A 637 36.89 24.41 -24.00
C LEU A 637 38.11 25.28 -23.66
N ALA A 638 38.32 25.62 -22.39
CA ALA A 638 39.42 26.50 -21.99
C ALA A 638 40.78 25.84 -22.26
N GLN A 639 40.87 24.54 -21.96
CA GLN A 639 42.05 23.74 -22.27
C GLN A 639 42.23 23.57 -23.78
N GLU A 640 41.17 23.29 -24.52
CA GLU A 640 41.26 23.12 -25.97
C GLU A 640 41.63 24.42 -26.71
N PHE A 641 41.10 25.57 -26.32
CA PHE A 641 41.53 26.86 -26.89
C PHE A 641 42.99 27.17 -26.58
N THR A 642 43.47 26.82 -25.38
CA THR A 642 44.88 26.96 -25.03
C THR A 642 45.75 26.05 -25.91
N ASN A 643 45.35 24.79 -26.06
CA ASN A 643 46.00 23.83 -26.95
C ASN A 643 45.99 24.31 -28.42
N MET A 644 44.90 24.93 -28.87
CA MET A 644 44.76 25.50 -30.20
C MET A 644 45.79 26.61 -30.44
N ILE A 645 45.93 27.55 -29.50
CA ILE A 645 46.90 28.65 -29.58
C ILE A 645 48.32 28.11 -29.60
N VAL A 646 48.65 27.13 -28.75
CA VAL A 646 49.98 26.50 -28.71
C VAL A 646 50.28 25.79 -30.03
N THR A 647 49.32 25.05 -30.56
CA THR A 647 49.45 24.31 -31.82
C THR A 647 49.61 25.24 -33.02
N GLN A 648 48.83 26.32 -33.07
CA GLN A 648 48.92 27.34 -34.11
C GLN A 648 50.28 28.05 -34.09
N ARG A 649 50.79 28.42 -32.90
CA ARG A 649 52.13 29.00 -32.76
C ARG A 649 53.23 28.02 -33.18
N GLY A 650 53.09 26.74 -32.83
CA GLY A 650 54.00 25.67 -33.26
C GLY A 650 54.03 25.50 -34.78
N PHE A 651 52.85 25.48 -35.42
CA PHE A 651 52.72 25.46 -36.88
C PHE A 651 53.41 26.68 -37.53
N GLN A 652 53.15 27.90 -37.04
CA GLN A 652 53.77 29.12 -37.54
C GLN A 652 55.30 29.13 -37.36
N ALA A 653 55.80 28.62 -36.24
CA ALA A 653 57.23 28.52 -35.97
C ALA A 653 57.91 27.55 -36.96
N ASN A 654 57.32 26.39 -37.21
CA ASN A 654 57.84 25.42 -38.17
C ASN A 654 57.78 25.96 -39.62
N ALA A 655 56.71 26.66 -39.98
CA ALA A 655 56.60 27.31 -41.28
C ALA A 655 57.70 28.38 -41.48
N ARG A 656 57.97 29.20 -40.47
CA ARG A 656 59.08 30.17 -40.50
C ARG A 656 60.45 29.48 -40.63
N SER A 657 60.66 28.33 -39.98
CA SER A 657 61.90 27.56 -40.12
C SER A 657 62.12 27.09 -41.57
N ILE A 658 61.04 26.80 -42.31
CA ILE A 658 61.12 26.43 -43.73
C ILE A 658 61.49 27.65 -44.57
N THR A 659 60.83 28.81 -44.36
CA THR A 659 61.14 30.03 -45.12
C THR A 659 62.56 30.52 -44.86
N THR A 660 63.03 30.50 -43.61
CA THR A 660 64.43 30.85 -43.29
C THR A 660 65.42 29.87 -43.91
N SER A 661 65.09 28.57 -43.96
CA SER A 661 65.94 27.60 -44.68
C SER A 661 65.99 27.86 -46.18
N ASP A 662 64.87 28.28 -46.78
CA ASP A 662 64.77 28.63 -48.21
C ASP A 662 65.54 29.91 -48.56
N GLU A 663 65.46 30.94 -47.71
CA GLU A 663 66.25 32.18 -47.83
C GLU A 663 67.76 31.88 -47.77
N LEU A 664 68.20 31.02 -46.82
CA LEU A 664 69.59 30.59 -46.72
C LEU A 664 70.04 29.78 -47.95
N LEU A 665 69.18 28.91 -48.49
CA LEU A 665 69.48 28.19 -49.72
C LEU A 665 69.64 29.15 -50.90
N THR A 666 68.76 30.14 -51.01
CA THR A 666 68.82 31.18 -52.05
C THR A 666 70.11 31.99 -51.95
N GLU A 667 70.50 32.40 -50.74
CA GLU A 667 71.76 33.11 -50.50
C GLU A 667 72.98 32.25 -50.86
N ILE A 668 72.97 30.96 -50.52
CA ILE A 668 74.04 30.01 -50.91
C ILE A 668 74.11 29.82 -52.43
N VAL A 669 72.97 29.76 -53.11
CA VAL A 669 72.92 29.67 -54.58
C VAL A 669 73.47 30.95 -55.21
N ASN A 670 73.17 32.12 -54.63
CA ASN A 670 73.69 33.41 -55.10
C ASN A 670 75.20 33.57 -54.86
N LEU A 671 75.74 33.00 -53.77
CA LEU A 671 77.19 32.94 -53.49
C LEU A 671 78.00 32.12 -54.51
N LYS A 672 77.33 31.29 -55.33
CA LYS A 672 77.97 30.48 -56.38
C LYS A 672 78.12 31.25 -57.71
N ARG A 673 77.39 32.35 -57.90
CA ARG A 673 77.57 33.25 -59.04
C ARG A 673 78.68 34.25 -58.75
#